data_AF-A0A7S0KM42-F1
#
_entry.id   AF-A0A7S0KM42-F1
#
_cell.length_a   1.000
_cell.length_b   1.000
_cell.length_c   1.000
_cell.angle_alpha   90.00
_cell.angle_beta   90.00
_cell.angle_gamma   90.00
#
_symmetry.space_group_name_H-M   'P 1'
#
loop_
_entity.id
_entity.type
_entity.pdbx_description
1 polymer ?
#
loop_
_entity_poly.entity_id
_entity_poly.type
_entity_poly.pdbx_seq_one_letter_code
_entity_poly.pdbx_strand_id
1 'polypeptide(L)'
;EEEGARGRARARASAPADAARKALELDDPIAFERRVRALYGGQPPAHIRGDCVLDAGEHNILLYEQGRWSLVERDVLAAFGSALGARVAEFLNVRGSISDAFAIRTNCVNLKKVLLHAQYDIAIVEKKLRRLSTFYRSDFAVERRYAFGFRYRSISVAGARAKGTFLAIADARVFTKQICCVPRLPSQPRPKRLASMPRTMTTHGCVKRARARLREQTPTTVDFTGAHSYAFDPEDYGAPNLTDDFETLMREVQDELQLPTHACAFIRASLIARGAAKAMCIRRECEAYAAAVEAVTAIADATIIALDKEHKDPDAVLRDDMKYDGVHAIEHEPTQANLDALQAAVKVDVARNELAGAAPVAREMAFWMRKILANPSSVLFTAGDCAQATSFVPDAFALTDIIASYAPIIDTYHDAMIADVAAFARSAGANRLSVEASPPPWHVHVAGPHACSRCHASFSNLWINQHARVCVVCELAARAARRCPFAKPNVPAPCLGAFCPHALKCVSCERHSCVQCGITCGDAEDFIALIEAIDARAVFLDFDRTICATKRGASPLPGAFATADADAVKARAEARSADEDLLATLATHDNAWVVTRNPNTRAIEVFLRARGVAVPRVVRVTKGESKGRAMRDVLARTPSGFGTSNAVACAFADDDIRELLRDDVREIPGLRRMLFTRQHRL
;
A
#
# COMPACT_ATOMS: atom_id res chain seq x y z
N GLU A 1 -45.53 13.69 -40.42
CA GLU A 1 -44.16 14.25 -40.58
C GLU A 1 -44.07 15.76 -40.31
N GLU A 2 -45.16 16.54 -40.42
CA GLU A 2 -45.13 18.00 -40.17
C GLU A 2 -45.01 18.43 -38.69
N GLU A 3 -45.45 17.60 -37.72
CA GLU A 3 -45.25 17.87 -36.28
C GLU A 3 -43.78 17.73 -35.84
N GLY A 4 -43.02 16.84 -36.47
CA GLY A 4 -41.59 16.66 -36.21
C GLY A 4 -40.73 17.82 -36.71
N ALA A 5 -41.18 18.54 -37.75
CA ALA A 5 -40.48 19.69 -38.31
C ALA A 5 -40.66 20.96 -37.45
N ARG A 6 -41.85 21.18 -36.88
CA ARG A 6 -42.13 22.32 -35.99
C ARG A 6 -41.41 22.21 -34.63
N GLY A 7 -41.27 21.00 -34.09
CA GLY A 7 -40.49 20.74 -32.87
C GLY A 7 -38.98 21.01 -33.03
N ARG A 8 -38.41 20.62 -34.18
CA ARG A 8 -36.98 20.87 -34.49
C ARG A 8 -36.67 22.34 -34.78
N ALA A 9 -37.62 23.08 -35.37
CA ALA A 9 -37.47 24.53 -35.59
C ALA A 9 -37.52 25.35 -34.29
N ARG A 10 -38.38 24.99 -33.33
CA ARG A 10 -38.44 25.63 -31.99
C ARG A 10 -37.19 25.36 -31.13
N ALA A 11 -36.63 24.16 -31.20
CA ALA A 11 -35.39 23.82 -30.49
C ALA A 11 -34.14 24.53 -31.08
N ARG A 12 -34.13 24.82 -32.39
CA ARG A 12 -33.07 25.60 -33.04
C ARG A 12 -33.17 27.11 -32.77
N ALA A 13 -34.37 27.63 -32.50
CA ALA A 13 -34.58 29.05 -32.17
C ALA A 13 -34.28 29.40 -30.70
N SER A 14 -34.32 28.44 -29.77
CA SER A 14 -34.01 28.64 -28.35
C SER A 14 -32.52 28.57 -28.01
N ALA A 15 -31.72 27.83 -28.78
CA ALA A 15 -30.28 27.66 -28.52
C ALA A 15 -29.46 28.98 -28.66
N PRO A 16 -29.72 29.87 -29.64
CA PRO A 16 -29.02 31.16 -29.74
C PRO A 16 -29.39 32.12 -28.59
N ALA A 17 -30.65 32.11 -28.15
CA ALA A 17 -31.12 32.94 -27.04
C ALA A 17 -30.56 32.45 -25.68
N ASP A 18 -30.46 31.13 -25.48
CA ASP A 18 -29.86 30.55 -24.27
C ASP A 18 -28.34 30.74 -24.23
N ALA A 19 -27.66 30.74 -25.39
CA ALA A 19 -26.25 31.09 -25.51
C ALA A 19 -25.98 32.58 -25.23
N ALA A 20 -26.79 33.49 -25.78
CA ALA A 20 -26.68 34.92 -25.52
C ALA A 20 -26.97 35.28 -24.04
N ARG A 21 -27.96 34.61 -23.42
CA ARG A 21 -28.23 34.75 -21.98
C ARG A 21 -27.06 34.26 -21.13
N LYS A 22 -26.49 33.09 -21.44
CA LYS A 22 -25.32 32.55 -20.73
C LYS A 22 -24.09 33.44 -20.87
N ALA A 23 -23.92 34.12 -22.00
CA ALA A 23 -22.85 35.09 -22.21
C ALA A 23 -23.04 36.35 -21.34
N LEU A 24 -24.25 36.92 -21.28
CA LEU A 24 -24.58 38.05 -20.40
C LEU A 24 -24.41 37.71 -18.92
N GLU A 25 -24.80 36.50 -18.52
CA GLU A 25 -24.62 36.00 -17.15
C GLU A 25 -23.18 35.50 -16.87
N LEU A 26 -22.28 35.48 -17.86
CA LEU A 26 -20.86 35.18 -17.63
C LEU A 26 -20.14 36.41 -17.09
N ASP A 27 -20.53 37.61 -17.52
CA ASP A 27 -19.90 38.86 -17.12
C ASP A 27 -20.40 39.38 -15.76
N ASP A 28 -21.59 38.96 -15.32
CA ASP A 28 -22.14 39.28 -13.99
C ASP A 28 -21.70 38.22 -12.94
N PRO A 29 -20.89 38.59 -11.93
CA PRO A 29 -20.41 37.66 -10.91
C PRO A 29 -21.52 36.95 -10.13
N ILE A 30 -22.59 37.69 -9.76
CA ILE A 30 -23.69 37.17 -8.93
C ILE A 30 -24.56 36.23 -9.76
N ALA A 31 -24.86 36.63 -11.01
CA ALA A 31 -25.64 35.78 -11.91
C ALA A 31 -24.89 34.49 -12.28
N PHE A 32 -23.58 34.59 -12.54
CA PHE A 32 -22.72 33.44 -12.79
C PHE A 32 -22.70 32.47 -11.62
N GLU A 33 -22.40 32.96 -10.41
CA GLU A 33 -22.32 32.14 -9.21
C GLU A 33 -23.65 31.45 -8.92
N ARG A 34 -24.77 32.18 -8.97
CA ARG A 34 -26.11 31.61 -8.76
C ARG A 34 -26.42 30.50 -9.76
N ARG A 35 -26.09 30.71 -11.04
CA ARG A 35 -26.28 29.68 -12.08
C ARG A 35 -25.41 28.46 -11.81
N VAL A 36 -24.12 28.66 -11.54
CA VAL A 36 -23.19 27.57 -11.26
C VAL A 36 -23.66 26.77 -10.05
N ARG A 37 -24.03 27.42 -8.95
CA ARG A 37 -24.55 26.75 -7.75
C ARG A 37 -25.80 25.92 -8.04
N ALA A 38 -26.70 26.40 -8.91
CA ALA A 38 -27.89 25.66 -9.31
C ALA A 38 -27.59 24.38 -10.14
N LEU A 39 -26.38 24.23 -10.69
CA LEU A 39 -25.96 23.00 -11.36
C LEU A 39 -25.69 21.86 -10.37
N TYR A 40 -25.40 22.17 -9.11
CA TYR A 40 -25.02 21.22 -8.07
C TYR A 40 -26.21 20.91 -7.15
N GLY A 41 -26.30 19.67 -6.67
CA GLY A 41 -27.33 19.27 -5.70
C GLY A 41 -27.66 17.78 -5.67
N GLY A 42 -28.51 17.39 -4.72
CA GLY A 42 -28.96 16.00 -4.53
C GLY A 42 -30.31 15.66 -5.16
N GLN A 43 -31.05 16.65 -5.67
CA GLN A 43 -32.36 16.47 -6.30
C GLN A 43 -32.42 17.20 -7.65
N PRO A 44 -33.25 16.71 -8.61
CA PRO A 44 -33.51 17.42 -9.86
C PRO A 44 -33.97 18.87 -9.58
N PRO A 45 -33.52 19.87 -10.36
CA PRO A 45 -32.89 19.76 -11.68
C PRO A 45 -31.34 19.72 -11.67
N ALA A 46 -30.69 19.41 -10.55
CA ALA A 46 -29.22 19.38 -10.47
C ALA A 46 -28.59 18.48 -11.55
N HIS A 47 -27.63 19.03 -12.28
CA HIS A 47 -26.89 18.34 -13.34
C HIS A 47 -25.63 17.63 -12.81
N ILE A 48 -25.11 18.06 -11.66
CA ILE A 48 -23.91 17.54 -11.02
C ILE A 48 -24.27 17.16 -9.57
N ARG A 49 -23.96 15.92 -9.18
CA ARG A 49 -24.21 15.44 -7.81
C ARG A 49 -23.18 16.00 -6.83
N GLY A 50 -23.65 16.34 -5.63
CA GLY A 50 -22.81 16.80 -4.50
C GLY A 50 -22.77 18.31 -4.35
N ASP A 51 -21.91 18.79 -3.44
CA ASP A 51 -21.75 20.21 -3.12
C ASP A 51 -21.06 20.98 -4.26
N CYS A 52 -21.32 22.29 -4.33
CA CYS A 52 -20.69 23.16 -5.32
C CYS A 52 -19.18 23.26 -5.05
N VAL A 53 -18.37 23.16 -6.11
CA VAL A 53 -16.91 23.25 -6.01
C VAL A 53 -16.42 24.60 -5.48
N LEU A 54 -17.22 25.66 -5.61
CA LEU A 54 -16.93 26.99 -5.06
C LEU A 54 -16.87 26.99 -3.52
N ASP A 55 -17.50 26.02 -2.87
CA ASP A 55 -17.50 25.89 -1.42
C ASP A 55 -16.32 25.03 -0.90
N ALA A 56 -15.43 24.58 -1.80
CA ALA A 56 -14.31 23.72 -1.44
C ALA A 56 -13.29 24.47 -0.57
N GLY A 57 -13.05 23.96 0.62
CA GLY A 57 -12.10 24.50 1.60
C GLY A 57 -11.58 23.42 2.54
N GLU A 58 -10.78 23.82 3.53
CA GLU A 58 -10.05 22.90 4.41
C GLU A 58 -10.93 21.87 5.13
N HIS A 59 -12.16 22.25 5.46
CA HIS A 59 -13.08 21.44 6.26
C HIS A 59 -13.88 20.42 5.45
N ASN A 60 -14.05 20.61 4.14
CA ASN A 60 -14.92 19.79 3.29
C ASN A 60 -14.23 19.24 2.03
N ILE A 61 -12.95 19.58 1.78
CA ILE A 61 -12.25 19.20 0.54
C ILE A 61 -12.25 17.68 0.26
N LEU A 62 -12.34 16.84 1.30
CA LEU A 62 -12.37 15.38 1.16
C LEU A 62 -13.74 14.83 0.73
N LEU A 63 -14.81 15.63 0.79
CA LEU A 63 -16.18 15.23 0.42
C LEU A 63 -16.44 15.28 -1.09
N TYR A 64 -15.56 15.93 -1.85
CA TYR A 64 -15.72 16.10 -3.30
C TYR A 64 -15.24 14.88 -4.09
N GLU A 65 -16.07 14.44 -5.05
CA GLU A 65 -15.71 13.47 -6.09
C GLU A 65 -14.42 13.93 -6.80
N GLN A 66 -13.47 13.01 -7.00
CA GLN A 66 -12.11 13.32 -7.44
C GLN A 66 -11.46 12.19 -8.24
N GLY A 67 -10.30 12.48 -8.82
CA GLY A 67 -9.34 11.46 -9.26
C GLY A 67 -9.32 11.16 -10.75
N ARG A 68 -10.10 11.88 -11.56
CA ARG A 68 -10.12 11.74 -13.03
C ARG A 68 -10.39 13.07 -13.72
N TRP A 69 -9.79 13.24 -14.89
CA TRP A 69 -9.90 14.44 -15.73
C TRP A 69 -11.34 14.76 -16.14
N SER A 70 -12.15 13.73 -16.43
CA SER A 70 -13.54 13.89 -16.86
C SER A 70 -14.44 14.62 -15.86
N LEU A 71 -14.05 14.71 -14.58
CA LEU A 71 -14.78 15.51 -13.59
C LEU A 71 -14.56 17.00 -13.78
N VAL A 72 -13.34 17.40 -14.12
CA VAL A 72 -13.03 18.80 -14.43
C VAL A 72 -13.71 19.19 -15.73
N GLU A 73 -13.63 18.35 -16.77
CA GLU A 73 -14.34 18.57 -18.04
C GLU A 73 -15.84 18.74 -17.84
N ARG A 74 -16.47 17.87 -17.04
CA ARG A 74 -17.90 17.97 -16.70
C ARG A 74 -18.22 19.32 -16.07
N ASP A 75 -17.45 19.74 -15.07
CA ASP A 75 -17.71 20.97 -14.33
C ASP A 75 -17.58 22.21 -15.26
N VAL A 76 -16.55 22.28 -16.11
CA VAL A 76 -16.36 23.43 -17.03
C VAL A 76 -17.36 23.42 -18.17
N LEU A 77 -17.71 22.25 -18.74
CA LEU A 77 -18.75 22.14 -19.76
C LEU A 77 -20.12 22.57 -19.24
N ALA A 78 -20.44 22.24 -17.98
CA ALA A 78 -21.69 22.64 -17.36
C ALA A 78 -21.73 24.14 -17.05
N ALA A 79 -20.64 24.73 -16.54
CA ALA A 79 -20.59 26.13 -16.14
C ALA A 79 -20.54 27.12 -17.31
N PHE A 80 -19.80 26.76 -18.37
CA PHE A 80 -19.52 27.64 -19.52
C PHE A 80 -20.31 27.26 -20.78
N GLY A 81 -21.04 26.14 -20.77
CA GLY A 81 -21.69 25.58 -21.95
C GLY A 81 -20.72 24.82 -22.85
N SER A 82 -21.25 24.11 -23.86
CA SER A 82 -20.46 23.16 -24.66
C SER A 82 -19.31 23.79 -25.44
N ALA A 83 -19.52 24.94 -26.08
CA ALA A 83 -18.51 25.58 -26.93
C ALA A 83 -17.35 26.19 -26.10
N LEU A 84 -17.65 27.06 -25.14
CA LEU A 84 -16.63 27.70 -24.31
C LEU A 84 -16.02 26.69 -23.31
N GLY A 85 -16.84 25.82 -22.72
CA GLY A 85 -16.37 24.78 -21.81
C GLY A 85 -15.40 23.81 -22.47
N ALA A 86 -15.63 23.42 -23.73
CA ALA A 86 -14.69 22.59 -24.49
C ALA A 86 -13.35 23.31 -24.72
N ARG A 87 -13.37 24.60 -25.08
CA ARG A 87 -12.16 25.42 -25.21
C ARG A 87 -11.39 25.54 -23.89
N VAL A 88 -12.10 25.76 -22.79
CA VAL A 88 -11.50 25.82 -21.44
C VAL A 88 -10.88 24.46 -21.08
N ALA A 89 -11.61 23.35 -21.27
CA ALA A 89 -11.10 22.01 -21.01
C ALA A 89 -9.85 21.69 -21.83
N GLU A 90 -9.87 21.97 -23.15
CA GLU A 90 -8.74 21.78 -24.04
C GLU A 90 -7.54 22.62 -23.60
N PHE A 91 -7.74 23.91 -23.31
CA PHE A 91 -6.69 24.80 -22.82
C PHE A 91 -6.03 24.26 -21.54
N LEU A 92 -6.86 23.91 -20.55
CA LEU A 92 -6.41 23.37 -19.28
C LEU A 92 -5.59 22.08 -19.46
N ASN A 93 -6.02 21.19 -20.35
CA ASN A 93 -5.31 19.95 -20.60
C ASN A 93 -4.01 20.15 -21.40
N VAL A 94 -4.03 20.99 -22.43
CA VAL A 94 -2.85 21.25 -23.29
C VAL A 94 -1.76 22.00 -22.50
N ARG A 95 -2.13 23.03 -21.73
CA ARG A 95 -1.17 23.85 -20.98
C ARG A 95 -0.73 23.19 -19.67
N GLY A 96 -1.65 22.52 -18.97
CA GLY A 96 -1.37 21.91 -17.66
C GLY A 96 -0.94 20.45 -17.71
N SER A 97 -1.19 19.75 -18.84
CA SER A 97 -1.10 18.28 -18.97
C SER A 97 -1.85 17.57 -17.83
N ILE A 98 -3.09 18.00 -17.57
CA ILE A 98 -3.86 17.55 -16.39
C ILE A 98 -4.24 16.08 -16.49
N SER A 99 -4.66 15.62 -17.67
CA SER A 99 -4.94 14.19 -17.91
C SER A 99 -3.72 13.32 -17.61
N ASP A 100 -2.54 13.71 -18.09
CA ASP A 100 -1.28 13.05 -17.81
C ASP A 100 -0.93 13.05 -16.32
N ALA A 101 -1.16 14.18 -15.63
CA ALA A 101 -0.94 14.28 -14.18
C ALA A 101 -1.82 13.28 -13.39
N PHE A 102 -3.08 13.10 -13.80
CA PHE A 102 -3.94 12.06 -13.21
C PHE A 102 -3.43 10.65 -13.51
N ALA A 103 -2.94 10.40 -14.72
CA ALA A 103 -2.43 9.10 -15.10
C ALA A 103 -1.11 8.74 -14.39
N ILE A 104 -0.21 9.72 -14.19
CA ILE A 104 0.99 9.61 -13.34
C ILE A 104 0.58 9.27 -11.91
N ARG A 105 -0.41 9.98 -11.35
CA ARG A 105 -0.93 9.68 -10.01
C ARG A 105 -1.40 8.22 -9.90
N THR A 106 -2.15 7.72 -10.88
CA THR A 106 -2.62 6.33 -10.90
C THR A 106 -1.45 5.34 -10.89
N ASN A 107 -0.45 5.55 -11.74
CA ASN A 107 0.76 4.72 -11.75
C ASN A 107 1.51 4.77 -10.41
N CYS A 108 1.63 5.94 -9.77
CA CYS A 108 2.27 6.08 -8.46
C CYS A 108 1.50 5.34 -7.36
N VAL A 109 0.17 5.43 -7.40
CA VAL A 109 -0.71 4.70 -6.48
C VAL A 109 -0.55 3.20 -6.64
N ASN A 110 -0.36 2.69 -7.86
CA ASN A 110 -0.12 1.28 -8.09
C ASN A 110 1.31 0.87 -7.71
N LEU A 111 2.31 1.69 -8.02
CA LEU A 111 3.70 1.44 -7.63
C LEU A 111 3.87 1.37 -6.11
N LYS A 112 3.21 2.25 -5.33
CA LYS A 112 3.29 2.20 -3.85
C LYS A 112 2.82 0.84 -3.29
N LYS A 113 1.89 0.18 -3.99
CA LYS A 113 1.31 -1.12 -3.61
C LYS A 113 2.24 -2.26 -4.02
N VAL A 114 2.81 -2.22 -5.24
CA VAL A 114 3.87 -3.16 -5.66
C VAL A 114 5.05 -3.11 -4.67
N LEU A 115 5.47 -1.92 -4.25
CA LEU A 115 6.56 -1.74 -3.29
C LEU A 115 6.20 -2.23 -1.88
N LEU A 116 4.92 -2.24 -1.50
CA LEU A 116 4.47 -2.90 -0.28
C LEU A 116 4.70 -4.42 -0.33
N HIS A 117 4.40 -5.05 -1.46
CA HIS A 117 4.61 -6.49 -1.65
C HIS A 117 6.10 -6.82 -1.62
N ALA A 118 6.89 -6.10 -2.40
CA ALA A 118 8.34 -6.24 -2.42
C ALA A 118 8.94 -6.08 -1.02
N GLN A 119 8.47 -5.10 -0.23
CA GLN A 119 8.91 -4.88 1.15
C GLN A 119 8.66 -6.10 2.06
N TYR A 120 7.51 -6.77 1.91
CA TYR A 120 7.22 -7.99 2.67
C TYR A 120 8.14 -9.15 2.26
N ASP A 121 8.38 -9.31 0.96
CA ASP A 121 9.21 -10.40 0.45
C ASP A 121 10.66 -10.27 0.92
N ILE A 122 11.26 -9.07 0.79
CA ILE A 122 12.63 -8.86 1.28
C ILE A 122 12.73 -8.95 2.82
N ALA A 123 11.68 -8.59 3.57
CA ALA A 123 11.67 -8.74 5.03
C ALA A 123 11.74 -10.21 5.46
N ILE A 124 11.14 -11.13 4.70
CA ILE A 124 11.23 -12.57 4.94
C ILE A 124 12.65 -13.06 4.68
N VAL A 125 13.24 -12.67 3.54
CA VAL A 125 14.62 -13.02 3.15
C VAL A 125 15.63 -12.52 4.18
N GLU A 126 15.56 -11.25 4.55
CA GLU A 126 16.45 -10.63 5.53
C GLU A 126 16.33 -11.32 6.90
N LYS A 127 15.11 -11.68 7.33
CA LYS A 127 14.91 -12.42 8.58
C LYS A 127 15.54 -13.81 8.55
N LYS A 128 15.48 -14.52 7.42
CA LYS A 128 16.15 -15.83 7.24
C LYS A 128 17.67 -15.68 7.31
N LEU A 129 18.23 -14.68 6.63
CA LEU A 129 19.68 -14.40 6.66
C LEU A 129 20.16 -13.99 8.05
N ARG A 130 19.37 -13.21 8.81
CA ARG A 130 19.67 -12.91 10.21
C ARG A 130 19.73 -14.17 11.07
N ARG A 131 18.78 -15.10 10.90
CA ARG A 131 18.79 -16.39 11.62
C ARG A 131 20.06 -17.17 11.31
N LEU A 132 20.38 -17.32 10.03
CA LEU A 132 21.61 -17.96 9.56
C LEU A 132 22.86 -17.31 10.17
N SER A 133 22.97 -15.98 10.13
CA SER A 133 24.12 -15.27 10.69
C SER A 133 24.24 -15.47 12.21
N THR A 134 23.15 -15.40 12.96
CA THR A 134 23.19 -15.65 14.42
C THR A 134 23.51 -17.10 14.77
N PHE A 135 23.02 -18.06 13.97
CA PHE A 135 23.27 -19.48 14.19
C PHE A 135 24.72 -19.85 13.86
N TYR A 136 25.22 -19.45 12.69
CA TYR A 136 26.58 -19.77 12.25
C TYR A 136 27.63 -18.80 12.79
N ARG A 137 27.32 -17.93 13.76
CA ARG A 137 28.26 -16.92 14.27
C ARG A 137 29.58 -17.50 14.77
N SER A 138 29.52 -18.67 15.44
CA SER A 138 30.71 -19.34 15.97
C SER A 138 31.68 -19.82 14.89
N ASP A 139 31.24 -19.95 13.64
CA ASP A 139 32.12 -20.36 12.54
C ASP A 139 33.22 -19.35 12.23
N PHE A 140 33.02 -18.10 12.67
CA PHE A 140 33.95 -17.00 12.52
C PHE A 140 34.66 -16.64 13.84
N ALA A 141 34.76 -17.61 14.75
CA ALA A 141 35.36 -17.44 16.06
C ALA A 141 36.85 -17.82 16.05
N VAL A 142 37.65 -17.09 16.83
CA VAL A 142 39.11 -17.32 16.96
C VAL A 142 39.38 -18.70 17.54
N GLU A 143 38.54 -19.16 18.47
CA GLU A 143 38.65 -20.45 19.14
C GLU A 143 38.50 -21.63 18.16
N ARG A 144 37.81 -21.40 17.04
CA ARG A 144 37.66 -22.36 15.94
C ARG A 144 38.64 -22.10 14.80
N ARG A 145 39.57 -21.15 14.98
CA ARG A 145 40.55 -20.70 13.98
C ARG A 145 39.92 -20.48 12.60
N TYR A 146 38.71 -19.92 12.58
CA TYR A 146 37.96 -19.62 11.36
C TYR A 146 37.74 -20.81 10.41
N ALA A 147 37.74 -22.06 10.90
CA ALA A 147 37.61 -23.26 10.08
C ALA A 147 36.42 -23.25 9.11
N PHE A 148 35.33 -22.56 9.50
CA PHE A 148 34.12 -22.42 8.68
C PHE A 148 33.87 -20.95 8.29
N GLY A 149 34.94 -20.15 8.24
CA GLY A 149 34.89 -18.72 8.00
C GLY A 149 34.16 -18.37 6.70
N PHE A 150 34.43 -19.12 5.62
CA PHE A 150 33.77 -18.94 4.32
C PHE A 150 32.23 -19.03 4.41
N ARG A 151 31.69 -20.01 5.16
CA ARG A 151 30.24 -20.17 5.36
C ARG A 151 29.66 -18.92 6.02
N TYR A 152 30.21 -18.50 7.15
CA TYR A 152 29.73 -17.31 7.85
C TYR A 152 29.88 -16.03 7.04
N ARG A 153 30.98 -15.90 6.28
CA ARG A 153 31.25 -14.75 5.41
C ARG A 153 30.20 -14.64 4.31
N SER A 154 29.92 -15.71 3.58
CA SER A 154 28.89 -15.73 2.52
C SER A 154 27.51 -15.34 3.05
N ILE A 155 27.12 -15.83 4.24
CA ILE A 155 25.87 -15.48 4.92
C ILE A 155 25.87 -14.00 5.34
N SER A 156 26.98 -13.50 5.89
CA SER A 156 27.09 -12.13 6.40
C SER A 156 27.06 -11.09 5.27
N VAL A 157 27.74 -11.37 4.16
CA VAL A 157 27.72 -10.54 2.94
C VAL A 157 26.30 -10.48 2.37
N ALA A 158 25.65 -11.63 2.20
CA ALA A 158 24.27 -11.70 1.74
C ALA A 158 23.31 -10.98 2.70
N GLY A 159 23.49 -11.14 4.01
CA GLY A 159 22.69 -10.48 5.04
C GLY A 159 22.82 -8.95 5.01
N ALA A 160 24.04 -8.44 4.87
CA ALA A 160 24.27 -6.99 4.78
C ALA A 160 23.67 -6.41 3.48
N ARG A 161 23.81 -7.10 2.35
CA ARG A 161 23.18 -6.69 1.08
C ARG A 161 21.65 -6.74 1.16
N ALA A 162 21.07 -7.83 1.66
CA ALA A 162 19.63 -7.95 1.82
C ALA A 162 19.05 -6.87 2.76
N LYS A 163 19.79 -6.49 3.81
CA LYS A 163 19.42 -5.35 4.66
C LYS A 163 19.46 -4.03 3.87
N GLY A 164 20.50 -3.79 3.08
CA GLY A 164 20.57 -2.65 2.16
C GLY A 164 19.36 -2.57 1.21
N THR A 165 19.05 -3.69 0.54
CA THR A 165 17.87 -3.85 -0.33
C THR A 165 16.58 -3.55 0.43
N PHE A 166 16.42 -4.08 1.65
CA PHE A 166 15.25 -3.81 2.49
C PHE A 166 15.07 -2.32 2.79
N LEU A 167 16.14 -1.63 3.16
CA LEU A 167 16.10 -0.20 3.47
C LEU A 167 15.75 0.63 2.23
N ALA A 168 16.31 0.29 1.07
CA ALA A 168 16.02 0.99 -0.18
C ALA A 168 14.58 0.78 -0.65
N ILE A 169 14.03 -0.45 -0.56
CA ILE A 169 12.62 -0.72 -0.87
C ILE A 169 11.70 0.00 0.12
N ALA A 170 12.07 0.03 1.40
CA ALA A 170 11.31 0.74 2.43
C ALA A 170 11.26 2.25 2.14
N ASP A 171 12.39 2.87 1.78
CA ASP A 171 12.42 4.26 1.31
C ASP A 171 11.51 4.43 0.10
N ALA A 172 11.69 3.63 -0.95
CA ALA A 172 10.89 3.70 -2.17
C ALA A 172 9.39 3.70 -1.90
N ARG A 173 8.93 2.77 -1.06
CA ARG A 173 7.53 2.66 -0.68
C ARG A 173 7.06 3.88 0.11
N VAL A 174 7.83 4.29 1.13
CA VAL A 174 7.49 5.42 2.00
C VAL A 174 7.37 6.69 1.17
N PHE A 175 8.36 7.00 0.34
CA PHE A 175 8.38 8.22 -0.45
C PHE A 175 7.28 8.21 -1.49
N THR A 176 7.09 7.11 -2.25
CA THR A 176 5.96 7.00 -3.19
C THR A 176 4.60 7.15 -2.48
N LYS A 177 4.44 6.61 -1.26
CA LYS A 177 3.24 6.82 -0.44
C LYS A 177 3.08 8.29 -0.06
N GLN A 178 4.13 8.95 0.41
CA GLN A 178 4.09 10.37 0.79
C GLN A 178 3.74 11.26 -0.41
N ILE A 179 4.29 10.96 -1.59
CA ILE A 179 3.94 11.62 -2.85
C ILE A 179 2.43 11.49 -3.11
N CYS A 180 1.87 10.27 -3.04
CA CYS A 180 0.44 10.05 -3.20
C CYS A 180 -0.43 10.76 -2.13
N CYS A 181 0.16 11.02 -0.97
CA CYS A 181 -0.48 11.65 0.19
C CYS A 181 -0.28 13.16 0.26
N VAL A 182 0.30 13.82 -0.75
CA VAL A 182 0.36 15.30 -0.76
C VAL A 182 -1.03 15.91 -0.59
N PRO A 183 -1.14 17.06 0.09
CA PRO A 183 -2.41 17.70 0.36
C PRO A 183 -3.21 18.01 -0.91
N ARG A 184 -4.55 18.05 -0.80
CA ARG A 184 -5.38 18.49 -1.93
C ARG A 184 -5.39 20.01 -2.08
N LEU A 185 -5.31 20.72 -0.96
CA LEU A 185 -5.27 22.18 -0.94
C LEU A 185 -3.85 22.68 -1.16
N PRO A 186 -3.62 23.55 -2.15
CA PRO A 186 -2.30 24.13 -2.42
C PRO A 186 -1.66 24.83 -1.21
N SER A 187 -2.46 25.47 -0.36
CA SER A 187 -2.01 26.20 0.84
C SER A 187 -1.46 25.32 1.96
N GLN A 188 -1.76 24.03 1.96
CA GLN A 188 -1.31 23.13 3.03
C GLN A 188 0.18 22.78 2.85
N PRO A 189 0.94 22.60 3.93
CA PRO A 189 2.39 22.38 3.83
C PRO A 189 2.72 21.02 3.20
N ARG A 190 3.85 20.98 2.50
CA ARG A 190 4.40 19.77 1.92
C ARG A 190 4.69 18.71 3.00
N PRO A 191 4.49 17.41 2.74
CA PRO A 191 4.86 16.36 3.69
C PRO A 191 6.34 16.45 4.08
N LYS A 192 6.61 16.45 5.39
CA LYS A 192 7.95 16.64 5.98
C LYS A 192 9.05 15.79 5.35
N ARG A 193 8.76 14.51 5.08
CA ARG A 193 9.76 13.61 4.49
C ARG A 193 10.17 14.07 3.09
N LEU A 194 9.22 14.55 2.28
CA LEU A 194 9.47 15.05 0.93
C LEU A 194 10.23 16.38 0.97
N ALA A 195 9.81 17.29 1.86
CA ALA A 195 10.45 18.59 2.04
C ALA A 195 11.96 18.48 2.32
N SER A 196 12.36 17.49 3.12
CA SER A 196 13.74 17.32 3.57
C SER A 196 14.53 16.25 2.79
N MET A 197 14.09 15.86 1.59
CA MET A 197 14.88 14.97 0.72
C MET A 197 16.19 15.65 0.29
N PRO A 198 17.31 14.91 0.16
CA PRO A 198 17.47 13.47 0.42
C PRO A 198 17.80 13.12 1.88
N ARG A 199 17.89 14.10 2.79
CA ARG A 199 18.38 13.91 4.18
C ARG A 199 17.55 12.88 4.97
N THR A 200 16.25 12.81 4.71
CA THR A 200 15.30 11.88 5.34
C THR A 200 15.28 10.48 4.74
N MET A 201 16.02 10.23 3.65
CA MET A 201 16.12 8.90 3.04
C MET A 201 17.06 8.02 3.88
N THR A 202 16.61 6.81 4.20
CA THR A 202 17.42 5.84 4.95
C THR A 202 18.67 5.44 4.16
N THR A 203 18.54 5.34 2.83
CA THR A 203 19.60 5.03 1.87
C THR A 203 20.68 6.12 1.86
N HIS A 204 20.30 7.40 1.96
CA HIS A 204 21.24 8.50 2.16
C HIS A 204 21.98 8.35 3.51
N GLY A 205 21.29 7.91 4.56
CA GLY A 205 21.91 7.54 5.83
C GLY A 205 22.94 6.41 5.72
N CYS A 206 22.70 5.41 4.86
CA CYS A 206 23.68 4.35 4.56
C CYS A 206 24.94 4.92 3.91
N VAL A 207 24.78 5.81 2.92
CA VAL A 207 25.90 6.49 2.25
C VAL A 207 26.74 7.28 3.26
N LYS A 208 26.08 8.04 4.14
CA LYS A 208 26.77 8.80 5.19
C LYS A 208 27.58 7.91 6.13
N ARG A 209 27.02 6.78 6.58
CA ARG A 209 27.74 5.80 7.42
C ARG A 209 28.95 5.20 6.71
N ALA A 210 28.80 4.87 5.43
CA ALA A 210 29.88 4.33 4.60
C ALA A 210 31.00 5.35 4.37
N ARG A 211 30.66 6.61 4.03
CA ARG A 211 31.65 7.69 3.87
C ARG A 211 32.35 8.08 5.16
N ALA A 212 31.71 7.92 6.32
CA ALA A 212 32.38 8.10 7.60
C ALA A 212 33.56 7.14 7.77
N ARG A 213 33.51 5.94 7.16
CA ARG A 213 34.64 5.00 7.15
C ARG A 213 35.83 5.46 6.33
N LEU A 214 35.59 6.19 5.23
CA LEU A 214 36.64 6.85 4.46
C LEU A 214 37.26 8.03 5.24
N ARG A 215 36.41 8.80 5.96
CA ARG A 215 36.82 10.00 6.71
C ARG A 215 37.54 9.71 8.02
N GLU A 216 37.37 8.53 8.61
CA GLU A 216 38.15 8.11 9.78
C GLU A 216 39.68 8.11 9.50
N GLN A 217 40.13 8.36 8.25
CA GLN A 217 41.57 8.47 7.90
C GLN A 217 41.97 9.64 6.96
N THR A 218 41.07 10.40 6.32
CA THR A 218 41.45 11.57 5.47
C THR A 218 40.43 12.74 5.54
N PRO A 219 40.85 14.01 5.75
CA PRO A 219 39.94 15.16 5.75
C PRO A 219 39.46 15.48 4.33
N THR A 220 38.15 15.69 4.14
CA THR A 220 37.56 16.13 2.86
C THR A 220 36.76 17.43 3.01
N THR A 221 36.78 18.25 1.97
CA THR A 221 36.26 19.63 1.87
C THR A 221 34.75 19.78 1.69
N VAL A 222 33.99 18.68 1.69
CA VAL A 222 32.52 18.75 1.58
C VAL A 222 31.91 18.65 2.97
N ASP A 223 31.29 19.72 3.42
CA ASP A 223 30.65 19.77 4.73
C ASP A 223 29.42 18.84 4.75
N PHE A 224 29.51 17.82 5.59
CA PHE A 224 28.39 16.94 5.96
C PHE A 224 28.26 16.92 7.49
N THR A 225 28.48 18.06 8.14
CA THR A 225 28.21 18.25 9.56
C THR A 225 26.71 18.19 9.80
N GLY A 226 26.26 17.01 10.14
CA GLY A 226 25.02 16.79 10.85
C GLY A 226 25.22 15.50 11.59
N ALA A 227 25.08 15.47 12.90
CA ALA A 227 25.16 14.23 13.67
C ALA A 227 24.05 13.25 13.22
N HIS A 228 24.14 11.99 13.65
CA HIS A 228 23.07 11.01 13.54
C HIS A 228 21.72 11.61 13.95
N SER A 229 20.87 12.01 13.01
CA SER A 229 19.54 12.41 13.39
C SER A 229 18.64 12.54 12.18
N TYR A 230 17.44 12.03 12.34
CA TYR A 230 16.25 12.60 11.75
C TYR A 230 15.99 14.03 12.30
N ALA A 231 17.03 14.81 12.66
CA ALA A 231 16.85 16.15 13.23
C ALA A 231 16.35 17.02 12.12
N PHE A 232 15.08 17.32 12.28
CA PHE A 232 14.30 18.20 11.47
C PHE A 232 14.80 19.63 11.70
N ASP A 233 15.12 20.34 10.64
CA ASP A 233 15.41 21.77 10.75
C ASP A 233 14.08 22.51 10.98
N PRO A 234 13.99 23.47 11.91
CA PRO A 234 12.84 24.39 11.97
C PRO A 234 12.46 24.98 10.60
N GLU A 235 13.42 25.20 9.69
CA GLU A 235 13.18 25.68 8.32
C GLU A 235 12.47 24.66 7.42
N ASP A 236 12.50 23.36 7.76
CA ASP A 236 11.72 22.34 7.08
C ASP A 236 10.21 22.45 7.43
N TYR A 237 9.83 23.19 8.49
CA TYR A 237 8.43 23.46 8.83
C TYR A 237 7.86 24.51 7.87
N GLY A 238 6.82 24.14 7.14
CA GLY A 238 6.09 25.09 6.29
C GLY A 238 6.64 25.22 4.88
N ALA A 239 7.51 24.31 4.44
CA ALA A 239 7.89 24.22 3.03
C ALA A 239 6.61 24.18 2.16
N PRO A 240 6.46 25.12 1.21
CA PRO A 240 5.25 25.18 0.39
C PRO A 240 5.14 23.93 -0.48
N ASN A 241 3.91 23.57 -0.85
CA ASN A 241 3.71 22.57 -1.89
C ASN A 241 4.35 23.03 -3.21
N LEU A 242 4.74 22.07 -4.04
CA LEU A 242 5.29 22.34 -5.37
C LEU A 242 4.16 22.70 -6.35
N THR A 243 3.63 23.91 -6.22
CA THR A 243 2.43 24.38 -6.95
C THR A 243 2.75 25.32 -8.11
N ASP A 244 4.03 25.54 -8.44
CA ASP A 244 4.45 26.50 -9.47
C ASP A 244 3.77 26.24 -10.83
N ASP A 245 3.63 24.98 -11.23
CA ASP A 245 2.92 24.62 -12.47
C ASP A 245 1.43 24.97 -12.39
N PHE A 246 0.81 24.77 -11.22
CA PHE A 246 -0.60 25.07 -11.02
C PHE A 246 -0.85 26.58 -11.01
N GLU A 247 -0.01 27.36 -10.31
CA GLU A 247 -0.12 28.82 -10.30
C GLU A 247 0.23 29.43 -11.67
N THR A 248 1.18 28.84 -12.40
CA THR A 248 1.48 29.24 -13.79
C THR A 248 0.30 28.97 -14.70
N LEU A 249 -0.30 27.77 -14.65
CA LEU A 249 -1.51 27.45 -15.39
C LEU A 249 -2.65 28.44 -15.07
N MET A 250 -2.85 28.77 -13.79
CA MET A 250 -3.93 29.69 -13.40
C MET A 250 -3.69 31.12 -13.88
N ARG A 251 -2.42 31.58 -13.96
CA ARG A 251 -2.08 32.87 -14.59
C ARG A 251 -2.36 32.84 -16.08
N GLU A 252 -1.94 31.78 -16.78
CA GLU A 252 -2.21 31.62 -18.22
C GLU A 252 -3.72 31.54 -18.53
N VAL A 253 -4.51 30.88 -17.69
CA VAL A 253 -5.98 30.86 -17.80
C VAL A 253 -6.54 32.29 -17.74
N GLN A 254 -6.02 33.13 -16.85
CA GLN A 254 -6.46 34.51 -16.71
C GLN A 254 -6.03 35.38 -17.90
N ASP A 255 -4.78 35.21 -18.37
CA ASP A 255 -4.18 36.05 -19.40
C ASP A 255 -4.66 35.68 -20.81
N GLU A 256 -4.81 34.39 -21.12
CA GLU A 256 -5.07 33.91 -22.48
C GLU A 256 -6.55 33.65 -22.78
N LEU A 257 -7.33 33.18 -21.80
CA LEU A 257 -8.76 32.92 -22.02
C LEU A 257 -9.62 34.18 -21.86
N GLN A 258 -9.05 35.27 -21.33
CA GLN A 258 -9.72 36.56 -21.13
C GLN A 258 -11.07 36.43 -20.39
N LEU A 259 -11.15 35.48 -19.46
CA LEU A 259 -12.36 35.22 -18.68
C LEU A 259 -12.46 36.20 -17.50
N PRO A 260 -13.68 36.55 -17.07
CA PRO A 260 -13.88 37.31 -15.83
C PRO A 260 -13.28 36.63 -14.59
N THR A 261 -12.85 37.42 -13.61
CA THR A 261 -12.15 36.92 -12.40
C THR A 261 -12.93 35.82 -11.67
N HIS A 262 -14.25 35.93 -11.56
CA HIS A 262 -15.09 34.91 -10.91
C HIS A 262 -15.18 33.61 -11.70
N ALA A 263 -15.09 33.65 -13.03
CA ALA A 263 -15.01 32.47 -13.87
C ALA A 263 -13.66 31.75 -13.69
N CYS A 264 -12.55 32.50 -13.62
CA CYS A 264 -11.23 31.95 -13.28
C CYS A 264 -11.20 31.35 -11.87
N ALA A 265 -11.88 31.98 -10.90
CA ALA A 265 -12.03 31.46 -9.55
C ALA A 265 -12.79 30.12 -9.53
N PHE A 266 -13.84 29.98 -10.35
CA PHE A 266 -14.54 28.71 -10.54
C PHE A 266 -13.64 27.61 -11.12
N ILE A 267 -12.86 27.93 -12.15
CA ILE A 267 -11.90 26.98 -12.75
C ILE A 267 -10.90 26.49 -11.70
N ARG A 268 -10.31 27.43 -10.94
CA ARG A 268 -9.40 27.11 -9.82
C ARG A 268 -10.07 26.18 -8.81
N ALA A 269 -11.28 26.51 -8.39
CA ALA A 269 -12.04 25.74 -7.41
C ALA A 269 -12.34 24.32 -7.91
N SER A 270 -12.74 24.16 -9.18
CA SER A 270 -12.95 22.84 -9.80
C SER A 270 -11.65 22.03 -9.85
N LEU A 271 -10.54 22.61 -10.30
CA LEU A 271 -9.24 21.93 -10.35
C LEU A 271 -8.78 21.45 -8.97
N ILE A 272 -9.01 22.24 -7.92
CA ILE A 272 -8.68 21.88 -6.54
C ILE A 272 -9.63 20.78 -6.05
N ALA A 273 -10.95 20.99 -6.15
CA ALA A 273 -11.97 20.08 -5.64
C ALA A 273 -11.86 18.68 -6.26
N ARG A 274 -11.64 18.60 -7.58
CA ARG A 274 -11.51 17.34 -8.34
C ARG A 274 -10.13 16.69 -8.25
N GLY A 275 -9.16 17.37 -7.61
CA GLY A 275 -7.83 16.85 -7.34
C GLY A 275 -6.81 17.02 -8.47
N ALA A 276 -7.06 17.89 -9.45
CA ALA A 276 -6.10 18.21 -10.51
C ALA A 276 -4.86 18.93 -9.96
N ALA A 277 -5.06 19.92 -9.06
CA ALA A 277 -3.95 20.61 -8.38
C ALA A 277 -3.04 19.61 -7.63
N LYS A 278 -3.65 18.65 -6.93
CA LYS A 278 -2.95 17.54 -6.27
C LYS A 278 -2.20 16.67 -7.27
N ALA A 279 -2.82 16.31 -8.38
CA ALA A 279 -2.20 15.46 -9.41
C ALA A 279 -0.96 16.13 -10.03
N MET A 280 -1.03 17.46 -10.29
CA MET A 280 0.12 18.24 -10.76
C MET A 280 1.24 18.29 -9.71
N CYS A 281 0.90 18.48 -8.43
CA CYS A 281 1.87 18.40 -7.34
C CYS A 281 2.54 17.01 -7.28
N ILE A 282 1.76 15.92 -7.43
CA ILE A 282 2.31 14.55 -7.50
C ILE A 282 3.34 14.41 -8.62
N ARG A 283 3.07 14.94 -9.82
CA ARG A 283 4.03 14.93 -10.93
C ARG A 283 5.35 15.59 -10.54
N ARG A 284 5.31 16.80 -9.94
CA ARG A 284 6.50 17.52 -9.48
C ARG A 284 7.26 16.78 -8.38
N GLU A 285 6.54 16.17 -7.46
CA GLU A 285 7.14 15.37 -6.39
C GLU A 285 7.81 14.11 -6.91
N CYS A 286 7.27 13.49 -7.98
CA CYS A 286 7.91 12.37 -8.66
C CYS A 286 9.22 12.81 -9.34
N GLU A 287 9.27 13.98 -9.97
CA GLU A 287 10.49 14.56 -10.56
C GLU A 287 11.56 14.78 -9.49
N ALA A 288 11.19 15.46 -8.40
CA ALA A 288 12.09 15.75 -7.28
C ALA A 288 12.61 14.46 -6.62
N TYR A 289 11.74 13.47 -6.44
CA TYR A 289 12.13 12.17 -5.88
C TYR A 289 13.08 11.42 -6.81
N ALA A 290 12.79 11.34 -8.11
CA ALA A 290 13.67 10.69 -9.09
C ALA A 290 15.08 11.30 -9.06
N ALA A 291 15.19 12.64 -9.10
CA ALA A 291 16.47 13.34 -9.04
C ALA A 291 17.23 13.08 -7.73
N ALA A 292 16.52 13.08 -6.59
CA ALA A 292 17.13 12.79 -5.30
C ALA A 292 17.68 11.36 -5.22
N VAL A 293 16.93 10.37 -5.73
CA VAL A 293 17.36 8.96 -5.76
C VAL A 293 18.56 8.78 -6.69
N GLU A 294 18.56 9.41 -7.87
CA GLU A 294 19.70 9.41 -8.81
C GLU A 294 20.97 9.95 -8.13
N ALA A 295 20.88 11.10 -7.47
CA ALA A 295 22.00 11.70 -6.76
C ALA A 295 22.53 10.81 -5.63
N VAL A 296 21.64 10.25 -4.79
CA VAL A 296 22.03 9.33 -3.72
C VAL A 296 22.71 8.08 -4.27
N THR A 297 22.21 7.54 -5.38
CA THR A 297 22.78 6.35 -6.01
C THR A 297 24.17 6.62 -6.58
N ALA A 298 24.35 7.73 -7.30
CA ALA A 298 25.67 8.10 -7.84
C ALA A 298 26.72 8.25 -6.72
N ILE A 299 26.34 8.85 -5.58
CA ILE A 299 27.22 8.95 -4.41
C ILE A 299 27.48 7.57 -3.79
N ALA A 300 26.48 6.69 -3.74
CA ALA A 300 26.65 5.33 -3.23
C ALA A 300 27.66 4.54 -4.08
N ASP A 301 27.54 4.58 -5.41
CA ASP A 301 28.46 3.91 -6.33
C ASP A 301 29.90 4.43 -6.18
N ALA A 302 30.07 5.75 -6.16
CA ALA A 302 31.38 6.37 -5.93
C ALA A 302 31.98 5.99 -4.56
N THR A 303 31.13 5.88 -3.53
CA THR A 303 31.56 5.47 -2.18
C THR A 303 31.98 4.00 -2.17
N ILE A 304 31.26 3.10 -2.85
CA ILE A 304 31.65 1.69 -2.97
C ILE A 304 33.03 1.57 -3.63
N ILE A 305 33.24 2.27 -4.75
CA ILE A 305 34.53 2.26 -5.47
C ILE A 305 35.67 2.75 -4.57
N ALA A 306 35.44 3.82 -3.80
CA ALA A 306 36.44 4.34 -2.88
C ALA A 306 36.76 3.34 -1.76
N LEU A 307 35.74 2.71 -1.15
CA LEU A 307 35.93 1.71 -0.10
C LEU A 307 36.70 0.48 -0.61
N ASP A 308 36.37 -0.01 -1.80
CA ASP A 308 37.04 -1.15 -2.44
C ASP A 308 38.51 -0.84 -2.78
N LYS A 309 38.85 0.44 -3.01
CA LYS A 309 40.21 0.89 -3.28
C LYS A 309 41.03 1.13 -2.01
N GLU A 310 40.42 1.72 -0.98
CA GLU A 310 41.12 2.19 0.22
C GLU A 310 41.19 1.12 1.33
N HIS A 311 40.36 0.09 1.28
CA HIS A 311 40.30 -0.93 2.33
C HIS A 311 40.36 -2.36 1.77
N LYS A 312 41.08 -3.23 2.47
CA LYS A 312 41.00 -4.68 2.26
C LYS A 312 39.64 -5.18 2.73
N ASP A 313 39.03 -6.06 1.95
CA ASP A 313 37.89 -6.85 2.43
C ASP A 313 38.36 -7.91 3.46
N PRO A 314 37.45 -8.43 4.30
CA PRO A 314 37.82 -9.42 5.32
C PRO A 314 38.40 -10.70 4.75
N ASP A 315 38.00 -11.09 3.53
CA ASP A 315 38.46 -12.33 2.90
C ASP A 315 39.90 -12.15 2.41
N ALA A 316 40.29 -10.95 1.98
CA ALA A 316 41.67 -10.56 1.71
C ALA A 316 42.53 -10.54 2.97
N VAL A 317 42.03 -10.01 4.10
CA VAL A 317 42.77 -10.05 5.38
C VAL A 317 43.00 -11.49 5.83
N LEU A 318 41.96 -12.33 5.79
CA LEU A 318 42.07 -13.74 6.15
C LEU A 318 43.10 -14.48 5.28
N ARG A 319 43.06 -14.27 3.96
CA ARG A 319 43.97 -14.93 3.02
C ARG A 319 45.40 -14.41 3.11
N ASP A 320 45.57 -13.09 3.01
CA ASP A 320 46.88 -12.49 2.80
C ASP A 320 47.65 -12.36 4.11
N ASP A 321 46.95 -11.98 5.18
CA ASP A 321 47.55 -11.66 6.47
C ASP A 321 47.50 -12.87 7.43
N MET A 322 46.45 -13.71 7.37
CA MET A 322 46.30 -14.89 8.24
C MET A 322 46.50 -16.24 7.54
N LYS A 323 46.80 -16.28 6.23
CA LYS A 323 47.04 -17.52 5.44
C LYS A 323 45.87 -18.51 5.47
N TYR A 324 44.64 -18.01 5.56
CA TYR A 324 43.43 -18.83 5.46
C TYR A 324 43.16 -19.21 3.99
N ASP A 325 42.95 -20.50 3.73
CA ASP A 325 42.71 -21.05 2.39
C ASP A 325 41.20 -21.22 2.05
N GLY A 326 40.31 -20.86 2.98
CA GLY A 326 38.86 -20.98 2.81
C GLY A 326 38.28 -22.34 3.20
N VAL A 327 39.12 -23.34 3.50
CA VAL A 327 38.71 -24.73 3.70
C VAL A 327 39.19 -25.27 5.05
N HIS A 328 40.44 -25.00 5.41
CA HIS A 328 41.07 -25.51 6.61
C HIS A 328 41.14 -24.44 7.71
N ALA A 329 41.13 -24.90 8.96
CA ALA A 329 41.40 -24.04 10.10
C ALA A 329 42.77 -23.37 9.94
N ILE A 330 42.90 -22.10 10.36
CA ILE A 330 44.18 -21.41 10.29
C ILE A 330 45.22 -22.17 11.12
N GLU A 331 46.38 -22.46 10.54
CA GLU A 331 47.41 -23.30 11.17
C GLU A 331 48.03 -22.63 12.40
N HIS A 332 48.19 -21.30 12.35
CA HIS A 332 48.80 -20.50 13.40
C HIS A 332 47.79 -19.64 14.16
N GLU A 333 48.11 -19.32 15.42
CA GLU A 333 47.29 -18.42 16.22
C GLU A 333 47.40 -16.98 15.66
N PRO A 334 46.28 -16.30 15.36
CA PRO A 334 46.31 -14.95 14.82
C PRO A 334 46.91 -13.95 15.81
N THR A 335 47.79 -13.06 15.34
CA THR A 335 48.32 -11.99 16.19
C THR A 335 47.25 -10.93 16.46
N GLN A 336 47.44 -10.10 17.50
CA GLN A 336 46.54 -8.97 17.77
C GLN A 336 46.41 -8.02 16.57
N ALA A 337 47.51 -7.77 15.85
CA ALA A 337 47.48 -6.93 14.66
C ALA A 337 46.62 -7.53 13.53
N ASN A 338 46.64 -8.86 13.36
CA ASN A 338 45.75 -9.54 12.43
C ASN A 338 44.28 -9.39 12.83
N LEU A 339 43.98 -9.54 14.12
CA LEU A 339 42.61 -9.41 14.65
C LEU A 339 42.07 -7.99 14.49
N ASP A 340 42.89 -6.97 14.77
CA ASP A 340 42.54 -5.57 14.61
C ASP A 340 42.28 -5.22 13.13
N ALA A 341 43.14 -5.70 12.23
CA ALA A 341 42.96 -5.53 10.78
C ALA A 341 41.67 -6.20 10.29
N LEU A 342 41.39 -7.43 10.74
CA LEU A 342 40.16 -8.14 10.38
C LEU A 342 38.91 -7.42 10.93
N GLN A 343 38.97 -6.93 12.17
CA GLN A 343 37.87 -6.19 12.76
C GLN A 343 37.58 -4.87 12.00
N ALA A 344 38.62 -4.15 11.60
CA ALA A 344 38.50 -2.95 10.77
C ALA A 344 37.86 -3.28 9.41
N ALA A 345 38.37 -4.31 8.72
CA ALA A 345 37.83 -4.77 7.45
C ALA A 345 36.35 -5.18 7.56
N VAL A 346 35.96 -5.90 8.60
CA VAL A 346 34.55 -6.31 8.82
C VAL A 346 33.63 -5.11 8.99
N LYS A 347 34.06 -4.06 9.71
CA LYS A 347 33.25 -2.84 9.89
C LYS A 347 33.02 -2.11 8.57
N VAL A 348 34.04 -2.05 7.71
CA VAL A 348 33.96 -1.44 6.38
C VAL A 348 33.07 -2.29 5.46
N ASP A 349 33.29 -3.59 5.43
CA ASP A 349 32.58 -4.56 4.59
C ASP A 349 31.06 -4.56 4.85
N VAL A 350 30.63 -4.42 6.10
CA VAL A 350 29.20 -4.27 6.42
C VAL A 350 28.61 -3.01 5.76
N ALA A 351 29.27 -1.86 5.90
CA ALA A 351 28.77 -0.62 5.30
C ALA A 351 28.79 -0.66 3.77
N ARG A 352 29.85 -1.22 3.19
CA ARG A 352 30.01 -1.43 1.75
C ARG A 352 28.94 -2.35 1.18
N ASN A 353 28.65 -3.48 1.84
CA ASN A 353 27.63 -4.42 1.39
C ASN A 353 26.20 -3.92 1.60
N GLU A 354 25.93 -3.13 2.67
CA GLU A 354 24.65 -2.42 2.78
C GLU A 354 24.42 -1.49 1.58
N LEU A 355 25.44 -0.75 1.13
CA LEU A 355 25.34 0.07 -0.08
C LEU A 355 25.17 -0.77 -1.35
N ALA A 356 25.94 -1.84 -1.50
CA ALA A 356 25.87 -2.72 -2.67
C ALA A 356 24.50 -3.38 -2.83
N GLY A 357 23.77 -3.63 -1.73
CA GLY A 357 22.40 -4.10 -1.77
C GLY A 357 21.35 -3.00 -2.00
N ALA A 358 21.62 -1.77 -1.57
CA ALA A 358 20.70 -0.64 -1.71
C ALA A 358 20.74 0.02 -3.11
N ALA A 359 21.93 0.15 -3.69
CA ALA A 359 22.13 0.88 -4.96
C ALA A 359 21.35 0.29 -6.16
N PRO A 360 21.25 -1.04 -6.36
CA PRO A 360 20.45 -1.60 -7.46
C PRO A 360 18.97 -1.23 -7.36
N VAL A 361 18.40 -1.28 -6.15
CA VAL A 361 17.01 -0.87 -5.90
C VAL A 361 16.83 0.62 -6.16
N ALA A 362 17.75 1.45 -5.68
CA ALA A 362 17.67 2.90 -5.89
C ALA A 362 17.71 3.25 -7.39
N ARG A 363 18.58 2.62 -8.18
CA ARG A 363 18.58 2.76 -9.65
C ARG A 363 17.26 2.36 -10.28
N GLU A 364 16.73 1.20 -9.88
CA GLU A 364 15.44 0.70 -10.36
C GLU A 364 14.32 1.71 -10.08
N MET A 365 14.32 2.32 -8.89
CA MET A 365 13.31 3.32 -8.51
C MET A 365 13.43 4.63 -9.27
N ALA A 366 14.65 5.14 -9.46
CA ALA A 366 14.88 6.30 -10.32
C ALA A 366 14.37 6.03 -11.75
N PHE A 367 14.75 4.88 -12.32
CA PHE A 367 14.35 4.49 -13.68
C PHE A 367 12.83 4.41 -13.83
N TRP A 368 12.13 3.69 -12.96
CA TRP A 368 10.69 3.54 -13.08
C TRP A 368 9.92 4.82 -12.77
N MET A 369 10.40 5.66 -11.86
CA MET A 369 9.80 6.96 -11.63
C MET A 369 9.91 7.86 -12.87
N ARG A 370 11.09 7.87 -13.54
CA ARG A 370 11.28 8.55 -14.83
C ARG A 370 10.40 7.96 -15.93
N LYS A 371 10.23 6.64 -15.98
CA LYS A 371 9.34 5.98 -16.97
C LYS A 371 7.88 6.35 -16.78
N ILE A 372 7.39 6.43 -15.54
CA ILE A 372 6.05 6.92 -15.22
C ILE A 372 5.86 8.35 -15.72
N LEU A 373 6.83 9.24 -15.44
CA LEU A 373 6.80 10.63 -15.88
C LEU A 373 6.82 10.77 -17.41
N ALA A 374 7.62 9.94 -18.10
CA ALA A 374 7.79 10.00 -19.55
C ALA A 374 6.65 9.34 -20.34
N ASN A 375 5.90 8.41 -19.74
CA ASN A 375 4.84 7.65 -20.42
C ASN A 375 3.53 7.68 -19.61
N PRO A 376 2.97 8.88 -19.34
CA PRO A 376 1.81 9.04 -18.47
C PRO A 376 0.58 8.25 -18.96
N SER A 377 0.39 8.14 -20.28
CA SER A 377 -0.72 7.42 -20.90
C SER A 377 -0.64 5.89 -20.76
N SER A 378 0.51 5.34 -20.38
CA SER A 378 0.70 3.91 -20.19
C SER A 378 0.40 3.49 -18.76
N VAL A 379 -0.41 2.44 -18.58
CA VAL A 379 -0.57 1.78 -17.29
C VAL A 379 0.61 0.83 -17.09
N LEU A 380 1.64 1.29 -16.37
CA LEU A 380 2.86 0.53 -16.13
C LEU A 380 2.71 -0.43 -14.95
N PHE A 381 2.00 0.00 -13.91
CA PHE A 381 1.79 -0.79 -12.70
C PHE A 381 0.30 -0.95 -12.42
N THR A 382 -0.11 -2.13 -11.94
CA THR A 382 -1.43 -2.36 -11.33
C THR A 382 -1.25 -3.29 -10.13
N ALA A 383 -1.76 -2.94 -8.96
CA ALA A 383 -1.78 -3.86 -7.82
C ALA A 383 -2.90 -3.48 -6.83
N GLY A 384 -3.40 -4.45 -6.08
CA GLY A 384 -4.28 -4.21 -4.92
C GLY A 384 -3.48 -3.88 -3.64
N ASP A 385 -4.12 -3.27 -2.64
CA ASP A 385 -3.48 -2.86 -1.37
C ASP A 385 -3.18 -4.04 -0.44
N CYS A 386 -3.81 -5.19 -0.67
CA CYS A 386 -3.45 -6.40 0.04
C CYS A 386 -2.09 -6.93 -0.41
N ALA A 387 -1.29 -7.43 0.54
CA ALA A 387 0.09 -7.87 0.35
C ALA A 387 0.33 -8.90 -0.78
N GLN A 388 -0.74 -9.47 -1.36
CA GLN A 388 -0.74 -10.53 -2.37
C GLN A 388 -1.87 -10.38 -3.40
N ALA A 389 -2.36 -9.17 -3.67
CA ALA A 389 -3.13 -8.95 -4.90
C ALA A 389 -2.22 -9.25 -6.09
N THR A 390 -2.75 -9.85 -7.17
CA THR A 390 -2.00 -9.99 -8.43
C THR A 390 -1.56 -8.61 -8.87
N SER A 391 -0.25 -8.38 -8.86
CA SER A 391 0.35 -7.19 -9.43
C SER A 391 0.63 -7.46 -10.91
N PHE A 392 0.20 -6.52 -11.76
CA PHE A 392 0.84 -6.34 -13.05
C PHE A 392 2.03 -5.43 -12.82
N VAL A 393 3.22 -5.97 -13.07
CA VAL A 393 4.47 -5.23 -13.14
C VAL A 393 5.05 -5.45 -14.53
N PRO A 394 5.78 -4.47 -15.10
CA PRO A 394 6.45 -4.66 -16.37
C PRO A 394 7.49 -5.79 -16.28
N ASP A 395 7.69 -6.55 -17.36
CA ASP A 395 8.66 -7.66 -17.38
C ASP A 395 10.09 -7.20 -17.05
N ALA A 396 10.42 -5.94 -17.36
CA ALA A 396 11.71 -5.33 -17.05
C ALA A 396 11.85 -4.85 -15.59
N PHE A 397 10.85 -5.03 -14.73
CA PHE A 397 10.86 -4.59 -13.33
C PHE A 397 11.68 -5.55 -12.46
N ALA A 398 12.93 -5.20 -12.19
CA ALA A 398 13.95 -6.11 -11.66
C ALA A 398 13.89 -6.35 -10.13
N LEU A 399 12.96 -5.71 -9.39
CA LEU A 399 12.94 -5.87 -7.92
C LEU A 399 12.78 -7.32 -7.47
N THR A 400 11.96 -8.11 -8.17
CA THR A 400 11.76 -9.52 -7.85
C THR A 400 13.07 -10.31 -7.98
N ASP A 401 13.81 -10.07 -9.06
CA ASP A 401 15.10 -10.74 -9.32
C ASP A 401 16.18 -10.31 -8.31
N ILE A 402 16.20 -9.02 -7.96
CA ILE A 402 17.10 -8.50 -6.92
C ILE A 402 16.84 -9.22 -5.59
N ILE A 403 15.58 -9.41 -5.19
CA ILE A 403 15.22 -10.13 -3.96
C ILE A 403 15.57 -11.63 -4.09
N ALA A 404 15.27 -12.24 -5.24
CA ALA A 404 15.52 -13.66 -5.50
C ALA A 404 17.02 -14.00 -5.50
N SER A 405 17.89 -13.04 -5.80
CA SER A 405 19.36 -13.22 -5.79
C SER A 405 19.93 -13.72 -4.46
N TYR A 406 19.19 -13.57 -3.36
CA TYR A 406 19.60 -14.03 -2.02
C TYR A 406 19.16 -15.47 -1.70
N ALA A 407 18.24 -16.04 -2.48
CA ALA A 407 17.72 -17.39 -2.25
C ALA A 407 18.81 -18.48 -2.25
N PRO A 408 19.81 -18.48 -3.16
CA PRO A 408 20.83 -19.53 -3.19
C PRO A 408 21.59 -19.69 -1.86
N ILE A 409 21.93 -18.58 -1.20
CA ILE A 409 22.62 -18.62 0.10
C ILE A 409 21.71 -19.17 1.20
N ILE A 410 20.42 -18.82 1.18
CA ILE A 410 19.45 -19.36 2.13
C ILE A 410 19.30 -20.86 1.92
N ASP A 411 19.04 -21.29 0.68
CA ASP A 411 18.76 -22.68 0.35
C ASP A 411 19.94 -23.60 0.66
N THR A 412 21.17 -23.09 0.54
CA THR A 412 22.39 -23.83 0.89
C THR A 412 22.48 -24.19 2.37
N TYR A 413 22.05 -23.32 3.29
CA TYR A 413 22.35 -23.46 4.73
C TYR A 413 21.14 -23.59 5.65
N HIS A 414 19.94 -23.24 5.16
CA HIS A 414 18.75 -23.12 5.99
C HIS A 414 18.26 -24.47 6.53
N ASP A 415 18.24 -25.52 5.72
CA ASP A 415 17.66 -26.80 6.13
C ASP A 415 18.50 -27.51 7.19
N ALA A 416 19.84 -27.47 7.05
CA ALA A 416 20.75 -27.96 8.08
C ALA A 416 20.57 -27.22 9.42
N MET A 417 20.48 -25.88 9.37
CA MET A 417 20.20 -25.06 10.54
C MET A 417 18.86 -25.43 11.20
N ILE A 418 17.79 -25.59 10.42
CA ILE A 418 16.48 -25.95 10.96
C ILE A 418 16.47 -27.36 11.56
N ALA A 419 17.19 -28.32 10.97
CA ALA A 419 17.33 -29.66 11.51
C ALA A 419 17.98 -29.65 12.91
N ASP A 420 19.05 -28.89 13.09
CA ASP A 420 19.75 -28.72 14.37
C ASP A 420 18.87 -28.04 15.42
N VAL A 421 18.19 -26.95 15.05
CA VAL A 421 17.26 -26.25 15.95
C VAL A 421 16.06 -27.13 16.31
N ALA A 422 15.61 -27.98 15.39
CA ALA A 422 14.55 -28.96 15.66
C ALA A 422 15.01 -30.06 16.62
N ALA A 423 16.26 -30.51 16.54
CA ALA A 423 16.84 -31.44 17.50
C ALA A 423 16.88 -30.83 18.90
N PHE A 424 17.34 -29.58 19.03
CA PHE A 424 17.30 -28.84 20.29
C PHE A 424 15.87 -28.66 20.83
N ALA A 425 14.90 -28.32 19.98
CA ALA A 425 13.52 -28.14 20.41
C ALA A 425 12.92 -29.44 21.00
N ARG A 426 13.32 -30.60 20.48
CA ARG A 426 12.91 -31.92 21.02
C ARG A 426 13.60 -32.21 22.35
N SER A 427 14.89 -31.92 22.49
CA SER A 427 15.64 -32.17 23.72
C SER A 427 15.33 -31.19 24.85
N ALA A 428 14.83 -29.98 24.54
CA ALA A 428 14.42 -29.01 25.55
C ALA A 428 13.00 -29.24 26.08
N GLY A 429 12.10 -29.83 25.26
CA GLY A 429 10.74 -30.22 25.68
C GLY A 429 10.69 -31.51 26.51
N ALA A 430 11.70 -32.37 26.36
CA ALA A 430 11.95 -33.51 27.24
C ALA A 430 12.98 -33.07 28.29
N ASN A 431 12.57 -32.79 29.52
CA ASN A 431 13.47 -32.49 30.65
C ASN A 431 14.79 -33.27 30.54
N ARG A 432 15.92 -32.55 30.42
CA ARG A 432 17.35 -32.96 30.35
C ARG A 432 18.04 -32.59 29.02
N LEU A 433 18.56 -31.35 28.94
CA LEU A 433 19.99 -31.28 28.65
C LEU A 433 20.65 -31.96 29.86
N SER A 434 21.09 -33.20 29.68
CA SER A 434 21.96 -33.85 30.67
C SER A 434 23.07 -32.87 31.00
N VAL A 435 23.32 -32.68 32.29
CA VAL A 435 24.35 -31.79 32.86
C VAL A 435 25.76 -32.06 32.27
N GLU A 436 25.92 -33.16 31.52
CA GLU A 436 27.16 -33.68 30.95
C GLU A 436 27.45 -33.25 29.49
N ALA A 437 26.50 -32.69 28.74
CA ALA A 437 26.76 -32.25 27.36
C ALA A 437 26.86 -30.72 27.29
N SER A 438 28.05 -30.20 26.96
CA SER A 438 28.21 -28.77 26.68
C SER A 438 27.25 -28.33 25.57
N PRO A 439 26.46 -27.27 25.77
CA PRO A 439 25.50 -26.82 24.77
C PRO A 439 26.23 -26.42 23.49
N PRO A 440 25.63 -26.61 22.31
CA PRO A 440 26.25 -26.22 21.06
C PRO A 440 26.51 -24.70 21.06
N PRO A 441 27.60 -24.20 20.44
CA PRO A 441 27.98 -22.78 20.54
C PRO A 441 26.92 -21.80 20.05
N TRP A 442 26.05 -22.21 19.13
CA TRP A 442 24.93 -21.39 18.64
C TRP A 442 23.77 -21.26 19.63
N HIS A 443 23.74 -22.08 20.69
CA HIS A 443 22.65 -22.13 21.67
C HIS A 443 22.34 -20.77 22.29
N VAL A 444 23.38 -19.99 22.63
CA VAL A 444 23.24 -18.66 23.26
C VAL A 444 22.50 -17.64 22.41
N HIS A 445 22.41 -17.86 21.09
CA HIS A 445 21.72 -16.96 20.15
C HIS A 445 20.30 -17.45 19.80
N VAL A 446 20.04 -18.75 19.96
CA VAL A 446 18.75 -19.39 19.66
C VAL A 446 17.84 -19.44 20.88
N ALA A 447 18.39 -19.85 22.03
CA ALA A 447 17.68 -19.91 23.29
C ALA A 447 17.36 -18.50 23.81
N GLY A 448 16.27 -18.38 24.55
CA GLY A 448 15.83 -17.10 25.10
C GLY A 448 14.61 -17.27 26.00
N PRO A 449 13.98 -16.18 26.44
CA PRO A 449 12.97 -16.22 27.50
C PRO A 449 11.57 -16.66 27.02
N HIS A 450 11.35 -16.83 25.71
CA HIS A 450 10.01 -17.02 25.17
C HIS A 450 9.72 -18.48 24.86
N ALA A 451 8.87 -19.11 25.68
CA ALA A 451 8.43 -20.48 25.48
C ALA A 451 7.49 -20.64 24.28
N CYS A 452 7.73 -21.65 23.46
CA CYS A 452 6.81 -22.04 22.40
C CYS A 452 5.59 -22.77 22.98
N SER A 453 4.40 -22.37 22.55
CA SER A 453 3.12 -23.00 22.91
C SER A 453 2.95 -24.44 22.39
N ARG A 454 3.85 -24.93 21.52
CA ARG A 454 3.75 -26.25 20.89
C ARG A 454 4.82 -27.22 21.37
N CYS A 455 6.10 -26.85 21.29
CA CYS A 455 7.19 -27.70 21.76
C CYS A 455 7.69 -27.36 23.17
N HIS A 456 7.16 -26.30 23.80
CA HIS A 456 7.54 -25.81 25.14
C HIS A 456 9.00 -25.35 25.31
N ALA A 457 9.87 -25.58 24.32
CA ALA A 457 11.21 -25.02 24.29
C ALA A 457 11.20 -23.48 24.23
N SER A 458 12.21 -22.87 24.84
CA SER A 458 12.31 -21.41 24.98
C SER A 458 13.32 -20.81 23.99
N PHE A 459 12.92 -19.73 23.34
CA PHE A 459 13.62 -19.12 22.21
C PHE A 459 13.80 -17.62 22.39
N SER A 460 14.81 -17.06 21.73
CA SER A 460 14.96 -15.61 21.56
C SER A 460 14.03 -15.07 20.47
N ASN A 461 13.84 -13.74 20.44
CA ASN A 461 12.84 -13.04 19.60
C ASN A 461 12.94 -13.39 18.11
N LEU A 462 14.15 -13.65 17.62
CA LEU A 462 14.37 -13.95 16.20
C LEU A 462 13.80 -15.32 15.80
N TRP A 463 13.69 -16.24 16.74
CA TRP A 463 13.35 -17.66 16.52
C TRP A 463 11.90 -18.01 16.87
N ILE A 464 11.15 -17.06 17.43
CA ILE A 464 9.75 -17.23 17.81
C ILE A 464 8.88 -16.08 17.33
N ASN A 465 7.68 -16.40 16.84
CA ASN A 465 6.62 -15.40 16.70
C ASN A 465 6.07 -15.11 18.10
N GLN A 466 6.42 -13.95 18.68
CA GLN A 466 6.04 -13.58 20.04
C GLN A 466 4.52 -13.47 20.23
N HIS A 467 3.79 -12.98 19.21
CA HIS A 467 2.34 -12.81 19.28
C HIS A 467 1.62 -14.17 19.29
N ALA A 468 2.04 -15.10 18.43
CA ALA A 468 1.45 -16.43 18.38
C ALA A 468 2.05 -17.41 19.39
N ARG A 469 3.20 -17.08 19.99
CA ARG A 469 4.05 -17.97 20.80
C ARG A 469 4.37 -19.28 20.06
N VAL A 470 4.79 -19.21 18.80
CA VAL A 470 5.15 -20.39 17.99
C VAL A 470 6.57 -20.20 17.44
N CYS A 471 7.45 -21.16 17.71
CA CYS A 471 8.83 -21.14 17.23
C CYS A 471 8.91 -21.46 15.74
N VAL A 472 10.01 -21.09 15.09
CA VAL A 472 10.20 -21.32 13.64
C VAL A 472 10.05 -22.79 13.25
N VAL A 473 10.52 -23.73 14.08
CA VAL A 473 10.43 -25.18 13.80
C VAL A 473 8.97 -25.62 13.79
N CYS A 474 8.21 -25.27 14.84
CA CYS A 474 6.80 -25.62 14.93
C CYS A 474 5.94 -24.88 13.89
N GLU A 475 6.36 -23.68 13.48
CA GLU A 475 5.73 -22.95 12.37
C GLU A 475 5.92 -23.70 11.05
N LEU A 476 7.16 -24.06 10.70
CA LEU A 476 7.48 -24.79 9.46
C LEU A 476 6.81 -26.18 9.44
N ALA A 477 6.85 -26.91 10.54
CA ALA A 477 6.20 -28.22 10.66
C ALA A 477 4.67 -28.12 10.46
N ALA A 478 4.03 -27.05 10.96
CA ALA A 478 2.60 -26.84 10.75
C ALA A 478 2.29 -26.55 9.28
N ARG A 479 3.09 -25.70 8.64
CA ARG A 479 2.94 -25.34 7.22
C ARG A 479 3.13 -26.56 6.32
N ALA A 480 4.15 -27.38 6.59
CA ALA A 480 4.38 -28.64 5.89
C ALA A 480 3.20 -29.62 6.06
N ALA A 481 2.61 -29.66 7.25
CA ALA A 481 1.39 -30.42 7.53
C ALA A 481 0.10 -29.74 7.00
N ARG A 482 0.20 -28.69 6.18
CA ARG A 482 -0.92 -27.91 5.61
C ARG A 482 -1.90 -27.37 6.67
N ARG A 483 -1.38 -26.94 7.81
CA ARG A 483 -2.16 -26.38 8.93
C ARG A 483 -1.69 -24.98 9.28
N CYS A 484 -2.61 -24.16 9.78
CA CYS A 484 -2.27 -22.85 10.31
C CYS A 484 -1.27 -22.98 11.48
N PRO A 485 -0.08 -22.35 11.39
CA PRO A 485 0.88 -22.37 12.49
C PRO A 485 0.41 -21.59 13.71
N PHE A 486 -0.50 -20.62 13.54
CA PHE A 486 -0.94 -19.70 14.58
C PHE A 486 -2.28 -20.09 15.22
N ALA A 487 -2.88 -21.20 14.80
CA ALA A 487 -4.01 -21.79 15.49
C ALA A 487 -3.58 -22.22 16.90
N LYS A 488 -4.34 -21.79 17.92
CA LYS A 488 -4.13 -22.20 19.31
C LYS A 488 -4.43 -23.70 19.46
N PRO A 489 -3.60 -24.47 20.18
CA PRO A 489 -3.92 -25.84 20.53
C PRO A 489 -5.24 -25.87 21.32
N ASN A 490 -6.13 -26.82 21.00
CA ASN A 490 -7.36 -27.12 21.77
C ASN A 490 -8.45 -26.03 21.78
N VAL A 491 -8.35 -24.99 20.95
CA VAL A 491 -9.42 -24.02 20.72
C VAL A 491 -9.85 -24.12 19.26
N PRO A 492 -11.16 -24.24 18.94
CA PRO A 492 -11.63 -24.12 17.57
C PRO A 492 -11.12 -22.81 16.98
N ALA A 493 -10.15 -22.91 16.07
CA ALA A 493 -9.50 -21.73 15.55
C ALA A 493 -10.52 -20.95 14.69
N PRO A 494 -10.64 -19.62 14.84
CA PRO A 494 -11.47 -18.81 13.94
C PRO A 494 -11.05 -18.97 12.47
N CYS A 495 -9.80 -19.36 12.25
CA CYS A 495 -9.20 -19.61 10.95
C CYS A 495 -9.24 -21.09 10.50
N LEU A 496 -10.10 -21.92 11.11
CA LEU A 496 -10.30 -23.31 10.68
C LEU A 496 -10.72 -23.34 9.21
N GLY A 497 -10.02 -24.13 8.38
CA GLY A 497 -10.24 -24.18 6.93
C GLY A 497 -9.65 -23.01 6.15
N ALA A 498 -9.14 -21.96 6.81
CA ALA A 498 -8.57 -20.78 6.15
C ALA A 498 -7.11 -20.93 5.73
N PHE A 499 -6.56 -22.15 5.77
CA PHE A 499 -5.19 -22.40 5.33
C PHE A 499 -5.16 -22.62 3.82
N CYS A 500 -4.43 -21.77 3.11
CA CYS A 500 -4.25 -21.84 1.67
C CYS A 500 -3.17 -22.89 1.34
N PRO A 501 -3.50 -23.98 0.60
CA PRO A 501 -2.52 -24.99 0.23
C PRO A 501 -1.55 -24.49 -0.85
N HIS A 502 -1.95 -23.51 -1.67
CA HIS A 502 -1.14 -22.99 -2.77
C HIS A 502 0.04 -22.14 -2.29
N ALA A 503 -0.13 -21.41 -1.19
CA ALA A 503 0.89 -20.52 -0.63
C ALA A 503 1.42 -20.95 0.74
N LEU A 504 0.90 -22.04 1.30
CA LEU A 504 1.21 -22.54 2.65
C LEU A 504 1.06 -21.45 3.73
N LYS A 505 0.03 -20.60 3.59
CA LYS A 505 -0.27 -19.46 4.47
C LYS A 505 -1.73 -19.47 4.92
N CYS A 506 -2.00 -18.95 6.10
CA CYS A 506 -3.35 -18.78 6.60
C CYS A 506 -3.95 -17.45 6.11
N VAL A 507 -5.04 -17.51 5.34
CA VAL A 507 -5.81 -16.36 4.84
C VAL A 507 -6.22 -15.42 5.98
N SER A 508 -6.68 -15.99 7.10
CA SER A 508 -7.16 -15.20 8.25
C SER A 508 -6.03 -14.63 9.11
N CYS A 509 -5.08 -15.47 9.55
CA CYS A 509 -4.04 -15.02 10.49
C CYS A 509 -2.95 -14.19 9.82
N GLU A 510 -2.68 -14.42 8.54
CA GLU A 510 -1.62 -13.75 7.77
C GLU A 510 -2.17 -12.76 6.75
N ARG A 511 -3.51 -12.58 6.69
CA ARG A 511 -4.21 -11.75 5.70
C ARG A 511 -3.81 -12.12 4.27
N HIS A 512 -3.76 -13.42 4.00
CA HIS A 512 -3.25 -13.94 2.73
C HIS A 512 -4.32 -13.96 1.63
N SER A 513 -4.05 -13.27 0.51
CA SER A 513 -4.89 -13.33 -0.70
C SER A 513 -4.42 -14.44 -1.63
N CYS A 514 -5.35 -15.17 -2.24
CA CYS A 514 -5.03 -16.23 -3.18
C CYS A 514 -6.07 -16.31 -4.30
N VAL A 515 -5.61 -16.06 -5.53
CA VAL A 515 -6.43 -16.14 -6.75
C VAL A 515 -7.00 -17.54 -6.94
N GLN A 516 -6.18 -18.59 -6.75
CA GLN A 516 -6.60 -19.99 -6.89
C GLN A 516 -7.64 -20.38 -5.84
N CYS A 517 -7.52 -19.86 -4.61
CA CYS A 517 -8.55 -20.04 -3.59
C CYS A 517 -9.77 -19.13 -3.81
N GLY A 518 -9.73 -18.17 -4.73
CA GLY A 518 -10.79 -17.20 -4.98
C GLY A 518 -11.10 -16.27 -3.81
N ILE A 519 -10.11 -15.98 -2.95
CA ILE A 519 -10.25 -15.09 -1.79
C ILE A 519 -9.22 -13.98 -1.85
N THR A 520 -9.69 -12.75 -1.68
CA THR A 520 -8.87 -11.55 -1.51
C THR A 520 -9.02 -11.06 -0.06
N CYS A 521 -7.96 -10.65 0.60
CA CYS A 521 -8.05 -9.87 1.84
C CYS A 521 -7.91 -8.39 1.48
N GLY A 522 -8.46 -7.44 2.23
CA GLY A 522 -8.27 -6.01 1.95
C GLY A 522 -9.27 -5.12 2.66
N ASP A 523 -9.37 -3.86 2.26
CA ASP A 523 -10.34 -2.88 2.77
C ASP A 523 -11.39 -2.47 1.71
N ALA A 524 -12.05 -1.32 1.87
CA ALA A 524 -13.11 -0.91 0.96
C ALA A 524 -12.60 -0.49 -0.42
N GLU A 525 -11.44 0.18 -0.49
CA GLU A 525 -10.81 0.55 -1.76
C GLU A 525 -10.47 -0.72 -2.56
N ASP A 526 -9.92 -1.73 -1.89
CA ASP A 526 -9.65 -3.04 -2.47
C ASP A 526 -10.92 -3.75 -2.98
N PHE A 527 -12.03 -3.65 -2.24
CA PHE A 527 -13.29 -4.28 -2.65
C PHE A 527 -13.89 -3.60 -3.88
N ILE A 528 -13.82 -2.27 -3.95
CA ILE A 528 -14.27 -1.51 -5.12
C ILE A 528 -13.41 -1.84 -6.33
N ALA A 529 -12.09 -1.85 -6.17
CA ALA A 529 -11.18 -2.26 -7.24
C ALA A 529 -11.48 -3.70 -7.71
N LEU A 530 -11.85 -4.61 -6.80
CA LEU A 530 -12.27 -5.97 -7.14
C LEU A 530 -13.58 -5.98 -7.93
N ILE A 531 -14.58 -5.20 -7.53
CA ILE A 531 -15.87 -5.05 -8.22
C ILE A 531 -15.64 -4.57 -9.65
N GLU A 532 -14.84 -3.53 -9.82
CA GLU A 532 -14.50 -2.94 -11.12
C GLU A 532 -13.70 -3.92 -11.99
N ALA A 533 -12.69 -4.59 -11.42
CA ALA A 533 -11.83 -5.50 -12.16
C ALA A 533 -12.56 -6.73 -12.73
N ILE A 534 -13.64 -7.19 -12.07
CA ILE A 534 -14.41 -8.34 -12.53
C ILE A 534 -15.72 -7.95 -13.23
N ASP A 535 -16.00 -6.65 -13.37
CA ASP A 535 -17.29 -6.12 -13.81
C ASP A 535 -18.46 -6.79 -13.06
N ALA A 536 -18.41 -6.71 -11.71
CA ALA A 536 -19.31 -7.48 -10.87
C ALA A 536 -20.77 -7.04 -11.10
N ARG A 537 -21.63 -7.98 -11.50
CA ARG A 537 -23.05 -7.70 -11.75
C ARG A 537 -23.91 -7.78 -10.50
N ALA A 538 -23.37 -8.33 -9.42
CA ALA A 538 -24.00 -8.38 -8.10
C ALA A 538 -22.94 -8.21 -7.01
N VAL A 539 -23.26 -7.36 -6.03
CA VAL A 539 -22.38 -7.05 -4.91
C VAL A 539 -23.09 -7.41 -3.61
N PHE A 540 -22.43 -8.21 -2.78
CA PHE A 540 -22.93 -8.63 -1.48
C PHE A 540 -22.00 -8.12 -0.38
N LEU A 541 -22.57 -7.54 0.67
CA LEU A 541 -21.82 -6.99 1.79
C LEU A 541 -22.40 -7.48 3.11
N ASP A 542 -21.56 -7.95 4.03
CA ASP A 542 -21.99 -8.01 5.42
C ASP A 542 -22.17 -6.61 6.02
N PHE A 543 -22.95 -6.52 7.11
CA PHE A 543 -23.18 -5.25 7.80
C PHE A 543 -22.22 -5.00 8.96
N ASP A 544 -22.13 -5.94 9.92
CA ASP A 544 -21.43 -5.69 11.17
C ASP A 544 -19.93 -5.83 10.94
N ARG A 545 -19.13 -4.85 11.38
CA ARG A 545 -17.67 -4.76 11.16
C ARG A 545 -17.19 -4.72 9.70
N THR A 546 -18.10 -4.90 8.74
CA THR A 546 -17.88 -4.66 7.31
C THR A 546 -18.31 -3.23 6.97
N ILE A 547 -19.61 -2.98 6.76
CA ILE A 547 -20.13 -1.62 6.49
C ILE A 547 -20.13 -0.73 7.74
N CYS A 548 -20.59 -1.23 8.89
CA CYS A 548 -20.77 -0.45 10.12
C CYS A 548 -19.88 -0.98 11.26
N ALA A 549 -19.35 -0.11 12.13
CA ALA A 549 -18.49 -0.52 13.27
C ALA A 549 -19.23 -1.27 14.39
N THR A 550 -20.48 -1.67 14.16
CA THR A 550 -21.31 -2.35 15.15
C THR A 550 -20.70 -3.68 15.59
N LYS A 551 -20.84 -3.99 16.88
CA LYS A 551 -20.63 -5.36 17.37
C LYS A 551 -21.68 -6.27 16.73
N ARG A 552 -21.32 -7.53 16.48
CA ARG A 552 -22.21 -8.53 15.84
C ARG A 552 -23.61 -8.53 16.45
N GLY A 553 -24.63 -8.25 15.64
CA GLY A 553 -26.04 -8.22 16.02
C GLY A 553 -26.51 -6.95 16.74
N ALA A 554 -25.65 -5.95 16.93
CA ALA A 554 -26.03 -4.68 17.56
C ALA A 554 -26.78 -3.79 16.57
N SER A 555 -27.76 -3.03 17.05
CA SER A 555 -28.45 -2.05 16.22
C SER A 555 -27.52 -0.86 15.90
N PRO A 556 -27.47 -0.37 14.65
CA PRO A 556 -26.73 0.85 14.32
C PRO A 556 -27.35 2.10 14.97
N LEU A 557 -28.66 2.06 15.23
CA LEU A 557 -29.46 3.15 15.80
C LEU A 557 -30.01 2.80 17.21
N PRO A 558 -30.24 3.78 18.09
CA PRO A 558 -30.84 3.55 19.41
C PRO A 558 -32.31 3.11 19.30
N GLY A 559 -32.83 2.40 20.32
CA GLY A 559 -34.15 1.74 20.26
C GLY A 559 -35.36 2.64 19.95
N ALA A 560 -35.28 3.94 20.21
CA ALA A 560 -36.34 4.92 19.93
C ALA A 560 -36.24 5.57 18.53
N PHE A 561 -35.45 5.02 17.60
CA PHE A 561 -35.24 5.62 16.27
C PHE A 561 -36.52 5.72 15.41
N ALA A 562 -37.51 4.87 15.67
CA ALA A 562 -38.77 4.87 14.91
C ALA A 562 -39.67 6.07 15.23
N THR A 563 -39.47 6.71 16.39
CA THR A 563 -40.26 7.87 16.86
C THR A 563 -39.43 9.15 16.94
N ALA A 564 -38.15 9.09 16.57
CA ALA A 564 -37.26 10.25 16.51
C ALA A 564 -37.48 11.03 15.22
N ASP A 565 -37.26 12.34 15.24
CA ASP A 565 -37.32 13.16 14.03
C ASP A 565 -36.22 12.77 13.04
N ALA A 566 -36.42 13.08 11.75
CA ALA A 566 -35.54 12.67 10.66
C ALA A 566 -34.11 13.24 10.79
N ASP A 567 -33.95 14.47 11.25
CA ASP A 567 -32.65 15.12 11.46
C ASP A 567 -31.92 14.50 12.66
N ALA A 568 -32.65 14.18 13.75
CA ALA A 568 -32.06 13.45 14.88
C ALA A 568 -31.61 12.04 14.49
N VAL A 569 -32.35 11.35 13.62
CA VAL A 569 -31.95 10.04 13.08
C VAL A 569 -30.72 10.17 12.18
N LYS A 570 -30.68 11.20 11.32
CA LYS A 570 -29.55 11.49 10.43
C LYS A 570 -28.27 11.78 11.20
N ALA A 571 -28.31 12.71 12.16
CA ALA A 571 -27.17 13.05 13.01
C ALA A 571 -26.63 11.82 13.77
N ARG A 572 -27.52 10.94 14.26
CA ARG A 572 -27.12 9.70 14.94
C ARG A 572 -26.52 8.66 14.00
N ALA A 573 -27.00 8.59 12.76
CA ALA A 573 -26.42 7.73 11.74
C ALA A 573 -25.02 8.23 11.35
N GLU A 574 -24.84 9.53 11.15
CA GLU A 574 -23.55 10.16 10.83
C GLU A 574 -22.53 10.03 11.97
N ALA A 575 -22.97 10.06 13.22
CA ALA A 575 -22.11 9.84 14.38
C ALA A 575 -21.58 8.39 14.49
N ARG A 576 -22.20 7.42 13.79
CA ARG A 576 -21.79 6.03 13.83
C ARG A 576 -20.74 5.76 12.76
N SER A 577 -19.56 5.32 13.18
CA SER A 577 -18.49 4.94 12.25
C SER A 577 -18.95 3.86 11.26
N ALA A 578 -18.92 4.21 9.99
CA ALA A 578 -19.17 3.34 8.86
C ALA A 578 -18.08 3.55 7.80
N ASP A 579 -17.99 2.61 6.87
CA ASP A 579 -17.08 2.73 5.72
C ASP A 579 -17.79 3.49 4.59
N GLU A 580 -17.29 4.69 4.28
CA GLU A 580 -17.93 5.59 3.31
C GLU A 580 -17.89 5.06 1.89
N ASP A 581 -16.82 4.34 1.53
CA ASP A 581 -16.62 3.81 0.19
C ASP A 581 -17.58 2.64 -0.07
N LEU A 582 -17.81 1.80 0.94
CA LEU A 582 -18.86 0.76 0.87
C LEU A 582 -20.28 1.35 0.86
N LEU A 583 -20.54 2.44 1.58
CA LEU A 583 -21.82 3.16 1.52
C LEU A 583 -22.05 3.75 0.13
N ALA A 584 -21.02 4.36 -0.47
CA ALA A 584 -21.07 4.87 -1.83
C ALA A 584 -21.34 3.74 -2.84
N THR A 585 -20.73 2.57 -2.65
CA THR A 585 -21.00 1.38 -3.46
C THR A 585 -22.47 0.97 -3.37
N LEU A 586 -23.06 0.92 -2.18
CA LEU A 586 -24.49 0.62 -1.99
C LEU A 586 -25.42 1.67 -2.63
N ALA A 587 -24.99 2.93 -2.68
CA ALA A 587 -25.77 4.02 -3.24
C ALA A 587 -25.70 4.11 -4.77
N THR A 588 -24.63 3.59 -5.38
CA THR A 588 -24.34 3.76 -6.81
C THR A 588 -24.45 2.49 -7.63
N HIS A 589 -24.25 1.31 -7.02
CA HIS A 589 -24.27 0.05 -7.73
C HIS A 589 -25.69 -0.56 -7.76
N ASP A 590 -26.25 -0.71 -8.96
CA ASP A 590 -27.65 -1.09 -9.19
C ASP A 590 -28.08 -2.41 -8.54
N ASN A 591 -27.13 -3.30 -8.29
CA ASN A 591 -27.38 -4.61 -7.69
C ASN A 591 -26.52 -4.92 -6.46
N ALA A 592 -26.41 -3.95 -5.56
CA ALA A 592 -25.74 -4.13 -4.27
C ALA A 592 -26.73 -4.51 -3.15
N TRP A 593 -26.35 -5.49 -2.34
CA TRP A 593 -27.17 -6.09 -1.29
C TRP A 593 -26.40 -6.21 0.01
N VAL A 594 -27.06 -5.88 1.12
CA VAL A 594 -26.56 -6.17 2.47
C VAL A 594 -27.08 -7.53 2.90
N VAL A 595 -26.18 -8.50 3.13
CA VAL A 595 -26.51 -9.86 3.55
C VAL A 595 -26.02 -10.06 4.98
N THR A 596 -26.93 -9.95 5.94
CA THR A 596 -26.58 -9.86 7.37
C THR A 596 -27.33 -10.87 8.23
N ARG A 597 -26.68 -11.30 9.32
CA ARG A 597 -27.35 -12.06 10.41
C ARG A 597 -27.96 -11.15 11.47
N ASN A 598 -27.77 -9.84 11.36
CA ASN A 598 -28.24 -8.87 12.35
C ASN A 598 -29.79 -8.83 12.34
N PRO A 599 -30.45 -9.03 13.50
CA PRO A 599 -31.92 -9.05 13.56
C PRO A 599 -32.55 -7.67 13.36
N ASN A 600 -31.78 -6.57 13.49
CA ASN A 600 -32.28 -5.20 13.44
C ASN A 600 -32.38 -4.65 12.00
N THR A 601 -32.92 -5.43 11.05
CA THR A 601 -32.95 -5.03 9.63
C THR A 601 -33.62 -3.68 9.39
N ARG A 602 -34.73 -3.38 10.09
CA ARG A 602 -35.40 -2.09 9.99
C ARG A 602 -34.49 -0.92 10.41
N ALA A 603 -33.69 -1.09 11.47
CA ALA A 603 -32.74 -0.08 11.90
C ALA A 603 -31.59 0.09 10.91
N ILE A 604 -31.15 -1.02 10.28
CA ILE A 604 -30.13 -1.00 9.23
C ILE A 604 -30.63 -0.26 7.99
N GLU A 605 -31.85 -0.53 7.52
CA GLU A 605 -32.43 0.17 6.37
C GLU A 605 -32.56 1.68 6.62
N VAL A 606 -33.05 2.07 7.81
CA VAL A 606 -33.15 3.50 8.18
C VAL A 606 -31.76 4.14 8.26
N PHE A 607 -30.79 3.44 8.85
CA PHE A 607 -29.40 3.88 8.89
C PHE A 607 -28.84 4.11 7.49
N LEU A 608 -29.03 3.18 6.56
CA LEU A 608 -28.54 3.28 5.18
C LEU A 608 -29.20 4.44 4.43
N ARG A 609 -30.52 4.66 4.58
CA ARG A 609 -31.22 5.81 3.98
C ARG A 609 -30.68 7.15 4.49
N ALA A 610 -30.50 7.25 5.81
CA ALA A 610 -29.93 8.44 6.44
C ALA A 610 -28.50 8.74 5.95
N ARG A 611 -27.79 7.72 5.45
CA ARG A 611 -26.43 7.78 4.91
C ARG A 611 -26.39 7.84 3.38
N GLY A 612 -27.50 8.17 2.73
CA GLY A 612 -27.56 8.44 1.29
C GLY A 612 -27.90 7.25 0.39
N VAL A 613 -28.19 6.06 0.94
CA VAL A 613 -28.64 4.90 0.15
C VAL A 613 -30.15 4.99 -0.07
N ALA A 614 -30.57 5.42 -1.26
CA ALA A 614 -31.99 5.68 -1.56
C ALA A 614 -32.89 4.44 -1.43
N VAL A 615 -32.42 3.27 -1.91
CA VAL A 615 -33.16 2.00 -1.88
C VAL A 615 -32.30 0.93 -1.20
N PRO A 616 -32.29 0.87 0.15
CA PRO A 616 -31.51 -0.14 0.86
C PRO A 616 -32.08 -1.53 0.59
N ARG A 617 -31.23 -2.43 0.09
CA ARG A 617 -31.58 -3.83 -0.13
C ARG A 617 -30.93 -4.70 0.93
N VAL A 618 -31.69 -5.06 1.96
CA VAL A 618 -31.17 -5.80 3.12
C VAL A 618 -31.82 -7.18 3.18
N VAL A 619 -30.99 -8.24 3.19
CA VAL A 619 -31.41 -9.63 3.35
C VAL A 619 -30.96 -10.13 4.71
N ARG A 620 -31.93 -10.55 5.52
CA ARG A 620 -31.68 -11.20 6.81
C ARG A 620 -31.44 -12.68 6.60
N VAL A 621 -30.33 -13.19 7.12
CA VAL A 621 -30.05 -14.62 7.22
C VAL A 621 -30.44 -15.10 8.61
N THR A 622 -31.41 -15.99 8.69
CA THR A 622 -31.91 -16.48 9.99
C THR A 622 -31.01 -17.57 10.59
N LYS A 623 -31.27 -17.95 11.84
CA LYS A 623 -30.48 -18.97 12.53
C LYS A 623 -30.68 -20.33 11.84
N GLY A 624 -29.58 -20.97 11.45
CA GLY A 624 -29.60 -22.23 10.70
C GLY A 624 -29.47 -22.05 9.18
N GLU A 625 -29.67 -20.83 8.68
CA GLU A 625 -29.47 -20.51 7.26
C GLU A 625 -28.05 -19.98 7.00
N SER A 626 -27.63 -20.08 5.74
CA SER A 626 -26.36 -19.55 5.27
C SER A 626 -26.53 -18.32 4.38
N LYS A 627 -25.51 -17.46 4.40
CA LYS A 627 -25.41 -16.35 3.47
C LYS A 627 -25.34 -16.84 2.03
N GLY A 628 -24.70 -17.98 1.77
CA GLY A 628 -24.63 -18.61 0.45
C GLY A 628 -26.01 -18.87 -0.15
N ARG A 629 -26.93 -19.44 0.63
CA ARG A 629 -28.32 -19.66 0.19
C ARG A 629 -29.04 -18.35 -0.11
N ALA A 630 -28.95 -17.38 0.80
CA ALA A 630 -29.56 -16.05 0.62
C ALA A 630 -29.05 -15.34 -0.65
N MET A 631 -27.74 -15.41 -0.92
CA MET A 631 -27.15 -14.84 -2.15
C MET A 631 -27.67 -15.55 -3.41
N ARG A 632 -27.76 -16.88 -3.40
CA ARG A 632 -28.33 -17.63 -4.54
C ARG A 632 -29.79 -17.27 -4.80
N ASP A 633 -30.59 -17.13 -3.75
CA ASP A 633 -32.00 -16.73 -3.88
C ASP A 633 -32.14 -15.33 -4.49
N VAL A 634 -31.24 -14.40 -4.15
CA VAL A 634 -31.17 -13.07 -4.77
C VAL A 634 -30.79 -13.17 -6.25
N LEU A 635 -29.75 -13.94 -6.56
CA LEU A 635 -29.29 -14.14 -7.94
C LEU A 635 -30.39 -14.76 -8.82
N ALA A 636 -31.14 -15.74 -8.28
CA ALA A 636 -32.23 -16.39 -8.99
C ALA A 636 -33.44 -15.47 -9.27
N ARG A 637 -33.65 -14.43 -8.46
CA ARG A 637 -34.77 -13.48 -8.59
C ARG A 637 -34.44 -12.27 -9.47
N THR A 638 -33.19 -12.12 -9.89
CA THR A 638 -32.78 -10.99 -10.72
C THR A 638 -33.16 -11.29 -12.19
N PRO A 639 -34.03 -10.48 -12.84
CA PRO A 639 -34.59 -10.79 -14.15
C PRO A 639 -33.54 -11.11 -15.21
N SER A 640 -33.85 -12.10 -16.04
CA SER A 640 -33.02 -12.70 -17.08
C SER A 640 -32.49 -11.70 -18.12
N GLY A 641 -31.25 -11.25 -17.93
CA GLY A 641 -30.24 -11.09 -19.00
C GLY A 641 -29.13 -12.15 -18.90
N PHE A 642 -29.32 -13.17 -18.05
CA PHE A 642 -28.31 -14.17 -17.70
C PHE A 642 -28.46 -15.40 -18.60
N GLY A 643 -27.86 -15.31 -19.79
CA GLY A 643 -27.73 -16.44 -20.72
C GLY A 643 -27.07 -17.65 -20.04
N THR A 644 -27.56 -18.82 -20.39
CA THR A 644 -27.34 -20.13 -19.76
C THR A 644 -25.93 -20.72 -19.91
N SER A 645 -24.86 -19.93 -20.06
CA SER A 645 -23.50 -20.47 -20.22
C SER A 645 -22.36 -19.70 -19.56
N ASN A 646 -22.55 -18.47 -19.04
CA ASN A 646 -21.46 -17.71 -18.40
C ASN A 646 -21.79 -17.43 -16.94
N ALA A 647 -20.94 -17.93 -16.03
CA ALA A 647 -21.03 -17.65 -14.59
C ALA A 647 -21.07 -16.12 -14.34
N VAL A 648 -22.06 -15.66 -13.58
CA VAL A 648 -22.22 -14.23 -13.27
C VAL A 648 -21.08 -13.81 -12.35
N ALA A 649 -20.28 -12.82 -12.78
CA ALA A 649 -19.25 -12.23 -11.91
C ALA A 649 -19.92 -11.52 -10.74
N CYS A 650 -19.66 -12.01 -9.52
CA CYS A 650 -20.22 -11.47 -8.29
C CYS A 650 -19.10 -11.19 -7.29
N ALA A 651 -19.31 -10.26 -6.38
CA ALA A 651 -18.38 -9.96 -5.29
C ALA A 651 -19.08 -10.07 -3.93
N PHE A 652 -18.44 -10.70 -2.95
CA PHE A 652 -18.94 -10.78 -1.56
C PHE A 652 -17.86 -10.41 -0.56
N ALA A 653 -18.13 -9.42 0.30
CA ALA A 653 -17.25 -9.03 1.40
C ALA A 653 -17.85 -9.36 2.78
N ASP A 654 -17.03 -9.93 3.65
CA ASP A 654 -17.36 -10.28 5.04
C ASP A 654 -16.10 -10.14 5.92
N ASP A 655 -16.26 -9.74 7.18
CA ASP A 655 -15.15 -9.68 8.15
C ASP A 655 -14.85 -11.07 8.75
N ASP A 656 -15.80 -12.01 8.65
CA ASP A 656 -15.67 -13.37 9.17
C ASP A 656 -15.27 -14.35 8.06
N ILE A 657 -14.02 -14.78 8.10
CA ILE A 657 -13.46 -15.78 7.18
C ILE A 657 -14.29 -17.08 7.13
N ARG A 658 -14.97 -17.45 8.22
CA ARG A 658 -15.78 -18.68 8.27
C ARG A 658 -17.00 -18.58 7.37
N GLU A 659 -17.59 -17.39 7.23
CA GLU A 659 -18.72 -17.17 6.32
C GLU A 659 -18.25 -17.27 4.86
N LEU A 660 -17.07 -16.72 4.55
CA LEU A 660 -16.48 -16.79 3.21
C LEU A 660 -16.07 -18.22 2.80
N LEU A 661 -15.75 -19.07 3.78
CA LEU A 661 -15.27 -20.44 3.54
C LEU A 661 -16.36 -21.50 3.57
N ARG A 662 -17.62 -21.15 3.86
CA ARG A 662 -18.72 -22.11 3.80
C ARG A 662 -18.84 -22.71 2.40
N ASP A 663 -19.07 -24.02 2.31
CA ASP A 663 -19.18 -24.72 1.03
C ASP A 663 -20.27 -24.10 0.15
N ASP A 664 -21.41 -23.75 0.75
CA ASP A 664 -22.52 -23.12 0.06
C ASP A 664 -22.23 -21.72 -0.52
N VAL A 665 -21.23 -21.01 0.01
CA VAL A 665 -20.71 -19.74 -0.53
C VAL A 665 -19.64 -20.01 -1.59
N ARG A 666 -18.75 -20.99 -1.36
CA ARG A 666 -17.68 -21.38 -2.28
C ARG A 666 -18.18 -21.94 -3.60
N GLU A 667 -19.32 -22.61 -3.57
CA GLU A 667 -19.95 -23.24 -4.73
C GLU A 667 -20.68 -22.25 -5.64
N ILE A 668 -20.83 -20.97 -5.24
CA ILE A 668 -21.50 -19.96 -6.08
C ILE A 668 -20.60 -19.65 -7.29
N PRO A 669 -21.01 -20.00 -8.52
CA PRO A 669 -20.17 -19.80 -9.70
C PRO A 669 -19.92 -18.31 -9.93
N GLY A 670 -18.67 -17.95 -10.22
CA GLY A 670 -18.28 -16.55 -10.50
C GLY A 670 -18.17 -15.65 -9.27
N LEU A 671 -18.39 -16.17 -8.05
CA LEU A 671 -18.27 -15.38 -6.83
C LEU A 671 -16.82 -15.18 -6.40
N ARG A 672 -16.36 -13.93 -6.42
CA ARG A 672 -15.13 -13.48 -5.75
C ARG A 672 -15.43 -13.10 -4.32
N ARG A 673 -14.62 -13.62 -3.40
CA ARG A 673 -14.83 -13.48 -1.96
C ARG A 673 -13.76 -12.59 -1.37
N MET A 674 -14.15 -11.73 -0.45
CA MET A 674 -13.25 -10.80 0.19
C MET A 674 -13.33 -10.88 1.71
N LEU A 675 -12.19 -11.18 2.35
CA LEU A 675 -12.01 -10.99 3.78
C LEU A 675 -11.77 -9.50 4.04
N PHE A 676 -12.82 -8.83 4.47
CA PHE A 676 -12.80 -7.41 4.74
C PHE A 676 -12.04 -7.12 6.04
N THR A 677 -11.17 -6.12 5.98
CA THR A 677 -10.43 -5.63 7.12
C THR A 677 -10.51 -4.12 7.16
N ARG A 678 -11.04 -3.58 8.25
CA ARG A 678 -10.94 -2.14 8.49
C ARG A 678 -9.48 -1.80 8.76
N GLN A 679 -8.88 -0.97 7.93
CA GLN A 679 -7.69 -0.25 8.35
C GLN A 679 -8.13 0.63 9.52
N HIS A 680 -7.58 0.39 10.72
CA HIS A 680 -7.53 1.48 11.69
C HIS A 680 -6.70 2.55 10.99
N ARG A 681 -7.34 3.64 10.54
CA ARG A 681 -6.64 4.89 10.23
C ARG A 681 -5.91 5.26 11.52
N LEU A 682 -4.62 4.90 11.59
CA LEU A 682 -3.68 5.35 12.61
C LEU A 682 -3.33 6.80 12.34
#